data_AF-A0A7M3SDE0-F1
#
_entry.id   AF-A0A7M3SDE0-F1
#
_cell.length_a   1.000
_cell.length_b   1.000
_cell.length_c   1.000
_cell.angle_alpha   90.00
_cell.angle_beta   90.00
_cell.angle_gamma   90.00
#
_symmetry.space_group_name_H-M   'P 1'
#
loop_
_entity.id
_entity.type
_entity.pdbx_description
1 polymer ?
#
loop_
_entity_poly.entity_id
_entity_poly.type
_entity_poly.pdbx_seq_one_letter_code
_entity_poly.pdbx_strand_id
1 'polypeptide(L)'
;MHRGQWILARCHELAPDIRPVSPVVAVASERLPRSMLLKASRQGSLIIADLSGFESEGEKYPIETLEHWVSVAHPRLSESERSRRCQALKDRVSGVRRARTEDSTWRRFRQDWGKSEFSSSDILPRLLDTRGLGRAASESLTRWAISTQENLPLVIDIPRESSKDLLNLVSSSENLRMALVEKNFQIFSNLDTLTADPLRPLPWMSLRTSSGKQIPVRIIDPVLHSPGAYDATIAGKKNIHITSEIESLVSKIEDQEYMSIVKSALSQFPEGNEDWANRMEARYPIASWIASTPRSRWPRWQRLSTRLDPEWLSILDFDFLPLEGLSEVADVAPQSVLDVFSAEFTRLLRSDQNSALRSRPTIDSMNASKGSSWVASQLLANSAWLPESLHNDLLDWALEVWLANPPSRSVETLQGLLWLISSRNDYTEEKIEKILQKILSKARELPTGHDIKTWSIMNRLIAKQESPTIENVEQIITTLPLEWWMHISSDLLEWALQDDRIFSWLITREIPWPAAILRPIGEKCQFPFKGELEYFGCSPKIRGLLSRRFRVREDIPNEAQPLIDLLESLDAINENRPPKIGKTHPLVGWLAQPSDKWPNFTTSSMLQGDNNVAGRLLRGISGFHEGLLSNVAFE
;
A
#
# COMPACT_ATOMS: atom_id res chain seq x y z
N MET A 1 -8.12 -22.26 -32.35
CA MET A 1 -6.77 -21.83 -31.94
C MET A 1 -6.78 -20.30 -31.88
N HIS A 2 -6.57 -19.72 -30.70
CA HIS A 2 -6.45 -18.27 -30.49
C HIS A 2 -5.00 -17.85 -30.82
N ARG A 3 -4.72 -17.43 -32.06
CA ARG A 3 -3.41 -16.94 -32.53
C ARG A 3 -3.46 -15.48 -33.01
N GLY A 4 -4.19 -14.63 -32.28
CA GLY A 4 -4.26 -13.19 -32.54
C GLY A 4 -2.95 -12.45 -32.24
N GLN A 5 -2.98 -11.13 -32.44
CA GLN A 5 -1.79 -10.27 -32.37
C GLN A 5 -1.41 -9.81 -30.95
N TRP A 6 -2.22 -10.13 -29.94
CA TRP A 6 -2.00 -9.70 -28.56
C TRP A 6 -2.28 -10.83 -27.58
N ILE A 7 -1.67 -10.77 -26.39
CA ILE A 7 -1.82 -11.77 -25.33
C ILE A 7 -2.85 -11.25 -24.34
N LEU A 8 -3.92 -12.02 -24.14
CA LEU A 8 -4.94 -11.71 -23.14
C LEU A 8 -4.66 -12.42 -21.81
N ALA A 9 -4.46 -13.73 -21.90
CA ALA A 9 -4.49 -14.60 -20.73
C ALA A 9 -3.79 -15.93 -21.00
N ARG A 10 -3.67 -16.77 -19.97
CA ARG A 10 -3.17 -18.15 -20.06
C ARG A 10 -4.04 -19.09 -19.21
N CYS A 11 -4.34 -20.28 -19.72
CA CYS A 11 -5.12 -21.27 -18.97
C CYS A 11 -4.27 -22.04 -17.93
N HIS A 12 -3.01 -22.29 -18.25
CA HIS A 12 -2.07 -23.08 -17.47
C HIS A 12 -0.63 -22.73 -17.88
N GLU A 13 0.37 -22.86 -17.00
CA GLU A 13 1.74 -22.43 -17.27
C GLU A 13 2.38 -23.09 -18.51
N LEU A 14 2.11 -24.37 -18.70
CA LEU A 14 2.57 -25.16 -19.86
C LEU A 14 1.68 -25.02 -21.11
N ALA A 15 0.54 -24.34 -20.99
CA ALA A 15 -0.37 -24.12 -22.12
C ALA A 15 0.05 -22.86 -22.89
N PRO A 16 -0.18 -22.82 -24.22
CA PRO A 16 0.07 -21.62 -25.00
C PRO A 16 -0.78 -20.45 -24.50
N ASP A 17 -0.26 -19.24 -24.64
CA ASP A 17 -1.01 -18.03 -24.36
C ASP A 17 -2.28 -17.96 -25.22
N ILE A 18 -3.34 -17.43 -24.62
CA ILE A 18 -4.60 -17.15 -25.30
C ILE A 18 -4.46 -15.81 -25.99
N ARG A 19 -4.49 -15.84 -27.33
CA ARG A 19 -4.42 -14.66 -28.18
C ARG A 19 -5.70 -14.48 -28.99
N PRO A 20 -6.68 -13.70 -28.52
CA PRO A 20 -7.97 -13.55 -29.19
C PRO A 20 -7.81 -13.08 -30.64
N VAL A 21 -8.51 -13.74 -31.56
CA VAL A 21 -8.54 -13.39 -33.00
C VAL A 21 -9.69 -12.44 -33.31
N SER A 22 -10.74 -12.50 -32.49
CA SER A 22 -11.93 -11.65 -32.56
C SER A 22 -12.00 -10.72 -31.35
N PRO A 23 -12.80 -9.64 -31.42
CA PRO A 23 -13.04 -8.76 -30.28
C PRO A 23 -13.57 -9.53 -29.06
N VAL A 24 -13.15 -9.11 -27.87
CA VAL A 24 -13.59 -9.69 -26.60
C VAL A 24 -14.42 -8.69 -25.81
N VAL A 25 -15.53 -9.14 -25.21
CA VAL A 25 -16.33 -8.30 -24.31
C VAL A 25 -16.08 -8.73 -22.88
N ALA A 26 -15.56 -7.81 -22.07
CA ALA A 26 -15.31 -8.05 -20.66
C ALA A 26 -16.41 -7.45 -19.80
N VAL A 27 -17.06 -8.30 -19.00
CA VAL A 27 -18.16 -7.93 -18.12
C VAL A 27 -17.60 -7.81 -16.71
N ALA A 28 -17.42 -6.57 -16.28
CA ALA A 28 -16.89 -6.23 -14.97
C ALA A 28 -17.53 -4.93 -14.48
N SER A 29 -18.12 -4.94 -13.30
CA SER A 29 -18.70 -3.75 -12.65
C SER A 29 -17.67 -3.04 -11.75
N GLU A 30 -16.75 -3.80 -11.16
CA GLU A 30 -15.73 -3.32 -10.23
C GLU A 30 -14.51 -2.71 -10.93
N ARG A 31 -13.85 -1.77 -10.26
CA ARG A 31 -12.71 -1.02 -10.83
C ARG A 31 -11.45 -1.85 -10.96
N LEU A 32 -11.19 -2.75 -10.01
CA LEU A 32 -9.98 -3.60 -10.01
C LEU A 32 -9.88 -4.54 -11.22
N PRO A 33 -10.88 -5.40 -11.53
CA PRO A 33 -10.83 -6.25 -12.71
C PRO A 33 -10.76 -5.44 -14.02
N ARG A 34 -11.46 -4.28 -14.08
CA ARG A 34 -11.35 -3.36 -15.23
C ARG A 34 -9.92 -2.85 -15.41
N SER A 35 -9.28 -2.38 -14.34
CA SER A 35 -7.88 -1.93 -14.36
C SER A 35 -6.94 -3.03 -14.89
N MET A 36 -7.04 -4.26 -14.37
CA MET A 36 -6.20 -5.38 -14.81
C MET A 36 -6.40 -5.71 -16.29
N LEU A 37 -7.65 -5.69 -16.77
CA LEU A 37 -7.97 -5.94 -18.18
C LEU A 37 -7.47 -4.84 -19.11
N LEU A 38 -7.58 -3.58 -18.69
CA LEU A 38 -7.04 -2.44 -19.42
C LEU A 38 -5.51 -2.54 -19.54
N LYS A 39 -4.81 -2.89 -18.44
CA LYS A 39 -3.36 -3.13 -18.46
C LYS A 39 -2.99 -4.28 -19.40
N ALA A 40 -3.69 -5.40 -19.31
CA ALA A 40 -3.47 -6.57 -20.16
C ALA A 40 -3.66 -6.29 -21.65
N SER A 41 -4.62 -5.43 -21.99
CA SER A 41 -4.98 -5.12 -23.38
C SER A 41 -4.26 -3.91 -23.96
N ARG A 42 -3.36 -3.25 -23.22
CA ARG A 42 -2.80 -1.93 -23.59
C ARG A 42 -1.85 -1.91 -24.78
N GLN A 43 -1.19 -3.03 -25.09
CA GLN A 43 -0.05 -3.03 -26.00
C GLN A 43 -0.46 -2.62 -27.42
N GLY A 44 0.02 -1.46 -27.87
CA GLY A 44 -0.23 -0.94 -29.22
C GLY A 44 -1.68 -0.53 -29.50
N SER A 45 -2.55 -0.47 -28.49
CA SER A 45 -3.95 -0.05 -28.62
C SER A 45 -4.16 1.43 -28.32
N LEU A 46 -5.30 1.95 -28.75
CA LEU A 46 -5.91 3.17 -28.19
C LEU A 46 -6.91 2.76 -27.10
N ILE A 47 -6.72 3.25 -25.88
CA ILE A 47 -7.57 3.01 -24.72
C ILE A 47 -8.43 4.24 -24.44
N ILE A 48 -9.73 4.03 -24.30
CA ILE A 48 -10.69 5.04 -23.84
C ILE A 48 -11.38 4.49 -22.61
N ALA A 49 -10.95 4.91 -21.41
CA ALA A 49 -11.45 4.32 -20.16
C ALA A 49 -11.26 5.21 -18.94
N ASP A 50 -11.75 4.77 -17.78
CA ASP A 50 -11.28 5.29 -16.49
C ASP A 50 -9.83 4.84 -16.28
N LEU A 51 -8.88 5.78 -16.39
CA LEU A 51 -7.44 5.49 -16.30
C LEU A 51 -6.90 5.55 -14.86
N SER A 52 -7.76 5.56 -13.84
CA SER A 52 -7.32 5.52 -12.43
C SER A 52 -6.41 4.36 -12.06
N GLY A 53 -6.53 3.23 -12.77
CA GLY A 53 -5.65 2.08 -12.61
C GLY A 53 -4.29 2.21 -13.30
N PHE A 54 -4.03 3.28 -14.04
CA PHE A 54 -2.78 3.52 -14.76
C PHE A 54 -1.91 4.54 -14.04
N GLU A 55 -0.60 4.38 -14.17
CA GLU A 55 0.38 5.35 -13.71
C GLU A 55 0.41 6.62 -14.55
N SER A 56 0.30 6.50 -15.87
CA SER A 56 0.32 7.65 -16.80
C SER A 56 -1.00 8.41 -16.76
N GLU A 57 -0.90 9.75 -16.81
CA GLU A 57 -2.07 10.60 -17.04
C GLU A 57 -2.61 10.42 -18.47
N GLY A 58 -3.89 10.70 -18.65
CA GLY A 58 -4.51 10.70 -19.97
C GLY A 58 -3.92 11.79 -20.87
N GLU A 59 -3.75 11.46 -22.14
CA GLU A 59 -3.30 12.43 -23.15
C GLU A 59 -4.40 13.45 -23.46
N LYS A 60 -4.00 14.55 -24.10
CA LYS A 60 -4.96 15.58 -24.55
C LYS A 60 -5.94 15.01 -25.56
N TYR A 61 -7.19 15.44 -25.48
CA TYR A 61 -8.23 14.93 -26.37
C TYR A 61 -8.05 15.46 -27.80
N PRO A 62 -8.25 14.64 -28.83
CA PRO A 62 -8.23 15.11 -30.21
C PRO A 62 -9.34 16.13 -30.46
N ILE A 63 -9.03 17.24 -31.11
CA ILE A 63 -9.97 18.34 -31.34
C ILE A 63 -11.13 17.94 -32.28
N GLU A 64 -10.93 16.92 -33.11
CA GLU A 64 -11.91 16.32 -34.02
C GLU A 64 -13.06 15.66 -33.26
N THR A 65 -12.84 15.24 -32.02
CA THR A 65 -13.88 14.67 -31.15
C THR A 65 -15.06 15.63 -30.94
N LEU A 66 -14.82 16.95 -31.06
CA LEU A 66 -15.84 17.98 -30.92
C LEU A 66 -16.92 17.92 -32.02
N GLU A 67 -16.63 17.38 -33.20
CA GLU A 67 -17.63 17.18 -34.26
C GLU A 67 -18.68 16.15 -33.85
N HIS A 68 -18.20 15.03 -33.29
CA HIS A 68 -19.05 14.00 -32.72
C HIS A 68 -19.78 14.52 -31.47
N TRP A 69 -19.11 15.31 -30.63
CA TRP A 69 -19.71 15.86 -29.42
C TRP A 69 -20.88 16.78 -29.73
N VAL A 70 -20.76 17.73 -30.67
CA VAL A 70 -21.86 18.64 -31.01
C VAL A 70 -23.07 17.85 -31.54
N SER A 71 -22.83 16.76 -32.28
CA SER A 71 -23.90 15.88 -32.77
C SER A 71 -24.63 15.14 -31.66
N VAL A 72 -23.90 14.63 -30.65
CA VAL A 72 -24.48 13.92 -29.50
C VAL A 72 -25.15 14.91 -28.53
N ALA A 73 -24.52 16.05 -28.27
CA ALA A 73 -25.03 17.07 -27.36
C ALA A 73 -26.27 17.77 -27.97
N HIS A 74 -26.28 18.07 -29.26
CA HIS A 74 -27.34 18.88 -29.87
C HIS A 74 -28.09 18.14 -31.00
N PRO A 75 -28.77 17.01 -30.71
CA PRO A 75 -29.36 16.13 -31.72
C PRO A 75 -30.56 16.74 -32.48
N ARG A 76 -31.11 17.86 -32.00
CA ARG A 76 -32.23 18.57 -32.65
C ARG A 76 -31.81 19.71 -33.57
N LEU A 77 -30.53 20.11 -33.56
CA LEU A 77 -30.02 21.16 -34.43
C LEU A 77 -29.79 20.63 -35.86
N SER A 78 -29.89 21.51 -36.85
CA SER A 78 -29.52 21.22 -38.24
C SER A 78 -28.00 21.03 -38.38
N GLU A 79 -27.59 20.31 -39.42
CA GLU A 79 -26.18 20.03 -39.71
C GLU A 79 -25.35 21.30 -39.92
N SER A 80 -25.91 22.31 -40.59
CA SER A 80 -25.27 23.62 -40.79
C SER A 80 -24.99 24.34 -39.46
N GLU A 81 -25.95 24.28 -38.53
CA GLU A 81 -25.83 24.93 -37.23
C GLU A 81 -24.89 24.16 -36.30
N ARG A 82 -24.89 22.82 -36.37
CA ARG A 82 -23.89 21.99 -35.67
C ARG A 82 -22.48 22.29 -36.15
N SER A 83 -22.27 22.37 -37.46
CA SER A 83 -20.97 22.68 -38.06
C SER A 83 -20.48 24.06 -37.62
N ARG A 84 -21.35 25.07 -37.65
CA ARG A 84 -21.05 26.43 -37.17
C ARG A 84 -20.64 26.45 -35.69
N ARG A 85 -21.39 25.75 -34.83
CA ARG A 85 -21.08 25.66 -33.39
C ARG A 85 -19.81 24.90 -33.12
N CYS A 86 -19.55 23.83 -33.87
CA CYS A 86 -18.34 23.04 -33.77
C CYS A 86 -17.11 23.90 -34.09
N GLN A 87 -17.11 24.63 -35.21
CA GLN A 87 -15.99 25.52 -35.57
C GLN A 87 -15.76 26.58 -34.48
N ALA A 88 -16.83 27.21 -33.99
CA ALA A 88 -16.73 28.20 -32.92
C ALA A 88 -16.21 27.62 -31.59
N LEU A 89 -16.41 26.32 -31.33
CA LEU A 89 -15.81 25.62 -30.19
C LEU A 89 -14.33 25.32 -30.44
N LYS A 90 -13.99 24.77 -31.62
CA LYS A 90 -12.59 24.49 -31.99
C LYS A 90 -11.72 25.73 -31.88
N ASP A 91 -12.19 26.87 -32.40
CA ASP A 91 -11.50 28.15 -32.32
C ASP A 91 -11.31 28.61 -30.87
N ARG A 92 -12.33 28.44 -30.02
CA ARG A 92 -12.30 28.85 -28.62
C ARG A 92 -11.37 27.98 -27.77
N VAL A 93 -11.39 26.67 -27.97
CA VAL A 93 -10.55 25.73 -27.22
C VAL A 93 -9.09 25.81 -27.67
N SER A 94 -8.83 26.10 -28.95
CA SER A 94 -7.48 26.33 -29.48
C SER A 94 -6.88 27.69 -29.12
N GLY A 95 -7.61 28.53 -28.38
CA GLY A 95 -7.12 29.83 -27.92
C GLY A 95 -7.12 30.94 -28.97
N VAL A 96 -7.89 30.80 -30.07
CA VAL A 96 -8.00 31.85 -31.09
C VAL A 96 -8.67 33.09 -30.49
N ARG A 97 -7.98 34.25 -30.57
CA ARG A 97 -8.47 35.51 -30.00
C ARG A 97 -9.81 35.91 -30.63
N ARG A 98 -10.79 36.25 -29.78
CA ARG A 98 -12.18 36.69 -30.12
C ARG A 98 -13.15 35.59 -30.58
N ALA A 99 -12.82 34.30 -30.44
CA ALA A 99 -13.78 33.23 -30.70
C ALA A 99 -14.96 33.29 -29.69
N ARG A 100 -16.18 33.51 -30.20
CA ARG A 100 -17.41 33.56 -29.39
C ARG A 100 -18.29 32.35 -29.73
N THR A 101 -18.34 31.40 -28.81
CA THR A 101 -19.32 30.30 -28.84
C THR A 101 -20.61 30.75 -28.18
N GLU A 102 -21.76 30.28 -28.65
CA GLU A 102 -23.02 30.49 -27.95
C GLU A 102 -22.98 30.01 -26.49
N ASP A 103 -23.55 30.79 -25.57
CA ASP A 103 -23.52 30.51 -24.13
C ASP A 103 -24.15 29.15 -23.76
N SER A 104 -25.23 28.76 -24.44
CA SER A 104 -25.90 27.47 -24.24
C SER A 104 -24.98 26.29 -24.55
N THR A 105 -24.27 26.39 -25.68
CA THR A 105 -23.29 25.39 -26.14
C THR A 105 -22.07 25.36 -25.22
N TRP A 106 -21.57 26.53 -24.82
CA TRP A 106 -20.39 26.63 -23.95
C TRP A 106 -20.64 26.10 -22.54
N ARG A 107 -21.80 26.39 -21.94
CA ARG A 107 -22.16 25.85 -20.62
C ARG A 107 -22.24 24.34 -20.65
N ARG A 108 -22.88 23.77 -21.67
CA ARG A 108 -22.96 22.31 -21.83
C ARG A 108 -21.60 21.67 -22.11
N PHE A 109 -20.78 22.32 -22.93
CA PHE A 109 -19.39 21.90 -23.14
C PHE A 109 -18.62 21.84 -21.82
N ARG A 110 -18.71 22.87 -20.97
CA ARG A 110 -18.07 22.88 -19.65
C ARG A 110 -18.64 21.83 -18.69
N GLN A 111 -19.91 21.47 -18.82
CA GLN A 111 -20.52 20.39 -18.05
C GLN A 111 -19.97 19.02 -18.47
N ASP A 112 -19.80 18.79 -19.77
CA ASP A 112 -19.34 17.50 -20.29
C ASP A 112 -17.81 17.34 -20.29
N TRP A 113 -17.05 18.39 -20.58
CA TRP A 113 -15.60 18.33 -20.74
C TRP A 113 -14.83 19.02 -19.61
N GLY A 114 -15.50 19.77 -18.72
CA GLY A 114 -14.85 20.44 -17.60
C GLY A 114 -13.71 21.37 -18.04
N LYS A 115 -12.50 21.08 -17.58
CA LYS A 115 -11.25 21.80 -17.91
C LYS A 115 -10.33 21.00 -18.85
N SER A 116 -10.87 20.01 -19.56
CA SER A 116 -10.13 19.17 -20.49
C SER A 116 -9.34 19.97 -21.52
N GLU A 117 -8.14 19.50 -21.82
CA GLU A 117 -7.26 20.06 -22.85
C GLU A 117 -7.36 19.27 -24.15
N PHE A 118 -7.24 19.97 -25.27
CA PHE A 118 -7.37 19.39 -26.60
C PHE A 118 -6.09 19.61 -27.40
N SER A 119 -5.84 18.70 -28.35
CA SER A 119 -4.72 18.73 -29.26
C SER A 119 -5.21 18.69 -30.72
N SER A 120 -4.54 19.44 -31.58
CA SER A 120 -4.67 19.38 -33.04
C SER A 120 -3.45 18.72 -33.69
N SER A 121 -2.73 17.89 -32.92
CA SER A 121 -1.58 17.13 -33.39
C SER A 121 -2.03 15.99 -34.28
N ASP A 122 -1.29 15.74 -35.36
CA ASP A 122 -1.49 14.58 -36.23
C ASP A 122 -1.10 13.25 -35.55
N ILE A 123 -0.33 13.31 -34.46
CA ILE A 123 0.02 12.14 -33.66
C ILE A 123 -1.20 11.69 -32.86
N LEU A 124 -1.71 10.49 -33.14
CA LEU A 124 -2.83 9.93 -32.40
C LEU A 124 -2.47 9.62 -30.94
N PRO A 125 -3.35 9.98 -29.99
CA PRO A 125 -3.18 9.57 -28.60
C PRO A 125 -3.34 8.05 -28.45
N ARG A 126 -2.81 7.52 -27.36
CA ARG A 126 -2.93 6.11 -26.94
C ARG A 126 -3.80 5.95 -25.70
N LEU A 127 -3.81 6.93 -24.80
CA LEU A 127 -4.54 6.88 -23.55
C LEU A 127 -5.48 8.08 -23.44
N LEU A 128 -6.79 7.82 -23.51
CA LEU A 128 -7.83 8.83 -23.33
C LEU A 128 -8.62 8.55 -22.05
N ASP A 129 -8.48 9.45 -21.08
CA ASP A 129 -9.18 9.34 -19.80
C ASP A 129 -10.66 9.71 -19.95
N THR A 130 -11.53 9.03 -19.22
CA THR A 130 -12.96 9.35 -19.18
C THR A 130 -13.40 9.89 -17.82
N ARG A 131 -12.49 9.95 -16.84
CA ARG A 131 -12.78 10.50 -15.52
C ARG A 131 -13.20 11.95 -15.60
N GLY A 132 -14.32 12.26 -14.94
CA GLY A 132 -14.87 13.62 -14.93
C GLY A 132 -15.52 14.06 -16.25
N LEU A 133 -15.57 13.20 -17.27
CA LEU A 133 -16.30 13.48 -18.49
C LEU A 133 -17.80 13.20 -18.34
N GLY A 134 -18.61 14.05 -18.94
CA GLY A 134 -20.04 13.84 -19.11
C GLY A 134 -20.31 12.80 -20.19
N ARG A 135 -21.52 12.23 -20.16
CA ARG A 135 -21.95 11.14 -21.05
C ARG A 135 -21.73 11.46 -22.53
N ALA A 136 -22.07 12.67 -22.97
CA ALA A 136 -21.93 13.04 -24.38
C ALA A 136 -20.46 13.18 -24.80
N ALA A 137 -19.57 13.59 -23.89
CA ALA A 137 -18.13 13.62 -24.14
C ALA A 137 -17.58 12.20 -24.31
N SER A 138 -17.83 11.29 -23.37
CA SER A 138 -17.37 9.90 -23.46
C SER A 138 -17.90 9.17 -24.70
N GLU A 139 -19.18 9.37 -25.05
CA GLU A 139 -19.76 8.83 -26.28
C GLU A 139 -19.10 9.42 -27.53
N SER A 140 -18.82 10.72 -27.55
CA SER A 140 -18.15 11.38 -28.69
C SER A 140 -16.72 10.90 -28.89
N LEU A 141 -15.96 10.64 -27.82
CA LEU A 141 -14.63 10.05 -27.89
C LEU A 141 -14.67 8.66 -28.54
N THR A 142 -15.63 7.84 -28.13
CA THR A 142 -15.79 6.50 -28.69
C THR A 142 -16.15 6.55 -30.18
N ARG A 143 -17.06 7.47 -30.57
CA ARG A 143 -17.45 7.66 -31.97
C ARG A 143 -16.30 8.14 -32.83
N TRP A 144 -15.48 9.06 -32.32
CA TRP A 144 -14.27 9.55 -32.98
C TRP A 144 -13.23 8.44 -33.16
N ALA A 145 -12.97 7.65 -32.12
CA ALA A 145 -11.98 6.58 -32.21
C ALA A 145 -12.35 5.51 -33.24
N ILE A 146 -13.65 5.22 -33.40
CA ILE A 146 -14.13 4.27 -34.41
C ILE A 146 -14.12 4.88 -35.82
N SER A 147 -14.32 6.20 -35.96
CA SER A 147 -14.30 6.87 -37.27
C SER A 147 -12.89 7.18 -37.78
N THR A 148 -11.87 7.05 -36.93
CA THR A 148 -10.48 7.35 -37.27
C THR A 148 -9.93 6.37 -38.31
N GLN A 149 -9.21 6.90 -39.31
CA GLN A 149 -8.68 6.10 -40.42
C GLN A 149 -7.48 5.22 -40.04
N GLU A 150 -6.78 5.54 -38.95
CA GLU A 150 -5.71 4.67 -38.46
C GLU A 150 -6.29 3.39 -37.88
N ASN A 151 -5.78 2.26 -38.37
CA ASN A 151 -6.18 0.93 -37.93
C ASN A 151 -5.50 0.54 -36.61
N LEU A 152 -5.75 1.31 -35.56
CA LEU A 152 -5.28 1.02 -34.21
C LEU A 152 -6.30 0.14 -33.47
N PRO A 153 -5.86 -0.95 -32.81
CA PRO A 153 -6.75 -1.75 -31.97
C PRO A 153 -7.38 -0.90 -30.86
N LEU A 154 -8.70 -0.98 -30.69
CA LEU A 154 -9.47 -0.17 -29.75
C LEU A 154 -9.83 -0.95 -28.49
N VAL A 155 -9.56 -0.35 -27.33
CA VAL A 155 -10.02 -0.83 -26.02
C VAL A 155 -10.91 0.24 -25.41
N ILE A 156 -12.19 -0.07 -25.25
CA ILE A 156 -13.20 0.92 -24.86
C ILE A 156 -13.88 0.46 -23.57
N ASP A 157 -13.84 1.30 -22.53
CA ASP A 157 -14.73 1.17 -21.38
C ASP A 157 -16.05 1.87 -21.68
N ILE A 158 -17.09 1.07 -21.93
CA ILE A 158 -18.39 1.56 -22.35
C ILE A 158 -19.12 2.16 -21.14
N PRO A 159 -19.55 3.43 -21.22
CA PRO A 159 -20.32 4.06 -20.16
C PRO A 159 -21.60 3.28 -19.83
N ARG A 160 -21.94 3.21 -18.53
CA ARG A 160 -23.11 2.45 -18.00
C ARG A 160 -24.42 2.75 -18.74
N GLU A 161 -24.62 4.00 -19.12
CA GLU A 161 -25.80 4.48 -19.84
C GLU A 161 -25.52 4.80 -21.31
N SER A 162 -24.93 3.86 -22.06
CA SER A 162 -24.66 4.07 -23.49
C SER A 162 -25.92 3.95 -24.36
N SER A 163 -26.00 4.76 -25.42
CA SER A 163 -27.08 4.66 -26.41
C SER A 163 -27.00 3.33 -27.17
N LYS A 164 -28.15 2.78 -27.61
CA LYS A 164 -28.17 1.56 -28.44
C LYS A 164 -27.35 1.75 -29.73
N ASP A 165 -27.39 2.96 -30.29
CA ASP A 165 -26.64 3.32 -31.48
C ASP A 165 -25.12 3.23 -31.25
N LEU A 166 -24.62 3.70 -30.10
CA LEU A 166 -23.22 3.56 -29.73
C LEU A 166 -22.83 2.09 -29.58
N LEU A 167 -23.65 1.29 -28.89
CA LEU A 167 -23.37 -0.14 -28.69
C LEU A 167 -23.32 -0.89 -30.04
N ASN A 168 -24.20 -0.57 -30.98
CA ASN A 168 -24.19 -1.11 -32.35
C ASN A 168 -22.90 -0.74 -33.09
N LEU A 169 -22.50 0.53 -32.98
CA LEU A 169 -21.28 1.03 -33.60
C LEU A 169 -20.04 0.31 -33.04
N VAL A 170 -19.93 0.17 -31.72
CA VAL A 170 -18.83 -0.54 -31.07
C VAL A 170 -18.82 -2.01 -31.48
N SER A 171 -19.96 -2.70 -31.44
CA SER A 171 -20.05 -4.12 -31.79
C SER A 171 -19.69 -4.42 -33.25
N SER A 172 -19.84 -3.44 -34.15
CA SER A 172 -19.57 -3.60 -35.57
C SER A 172 -18.20 -3.06 -35.98
N SER A 173 -17.41 -2.55 -35.03
CA SER A 173 -16.10 -1.97 -35.30
C SER A 173 -15.06 -3.05 -35.59
N GLU A 174 -14.40 -2.97 -36.75
CA GLU A 174 -13.37 -3.92 -37.18
C GLU A 174 -12.12 -3.85 -36.31
N ASN A 175 -11.83 -2.68 -35.74
CA ASN A 175 -10.62 -2.44 -34.97
C ASN A 175 -10.83 -2.71 -33.47
N LEU A 176 -12.03 -3.13 -33.05
CA LEU A 176 -12.31 -3.42 -31.65
C LEU A 176 -11.45 -4.58 -31.16
N ARG A 177 -10.63 -4.33 -30.14
CA ARG A 177 -9.92 -5.38 -29.40
C ARG A 177 -10.74 -5.84 -28.21
N MET A 178 -11.17 -4.89 -27.39
CA MET A 178 -11.92 -5.18 -26.17
C MET A 178 -12.95 -4.10 -25.87
N ALA A 179 -14.15 -4.52 -25.50
CA ALA A 179 -15.16 -3.65 -24.89
C ALA A 179 -15.37 -4.06 -23.43
N LEU A 180 -15.21 -3.13 -22.49
CA LEU A 180 -15.57 -3.34 -21.08
C LEU A 180 -16.99 -2.84 -20.84
N VAL A 181 -17.79 -3.66 -20.18
CA VAL A 181 -19.20 -3.38 -19.89
C VAL A 181 -19.51 -3.74 -18.45
N GLU A 182 -20.45 -3.02 -17.83
CA GLU A 182 -20.88 -3.31 -16.46
C GLU A 182 -21.71 -4.61 -16.37
N LYS A 183 -22.45 -4.92 -17.43
CA LYS A 183 -23.34 -6.07 -17.52
C LYS A 183 -23.36 -6.64 -18.93
N ASN A 184 -23.88 -7.85 -19.05
CA ASN A 184 -24.09 -8.49 -20.34
C ASN A 184 -25.11 -7.72 -21.18
N PHE A 185 -24.76 -7.40 -22.43
CA PHE A 185 -25.66 -6.86 -23.42
C PHE A 185 -25.84 -7.86 -24.57
N GLN A 186 -27.09 -8.11 -24.97
CA GLN A 186 -27.41 -9.07 -26.03
C GLN A 186 -26.75 -8.75 -27.37
N ILE A 187 -26.46 -7.48 -27.63
CA ILE A 187 -25.77 -6.99 -28.82
C ILE A 187 -24.38 -7.61 -29.03
N PHE A 188 -23.72 -7.99 -27.92
CA PHE A 188 -22.38 -8.59 -27.94
C PHE A 188 -22.41 -10.13 -27.86
N SER A 189 -23.58 -10.75 -27.98
CA SER A 189 -23.75 -12.21 -27.80
C SER A 189 -22.93 -13.08 -28.76
N ASN A 190 -22.53 -12.52 -29.91
CA ASN A 190 -21.71 -13.21 -30.91
C ASN A 190 -20.20 -13.12 -30.62
N LEU A 191 -19.79 -12.36 -29.60
CA LEU A 191 -18.40 -12.14 -29.25
C LEU A 191 -17.96 -13.04 -28.09
N ASP A 192 -16.66 -13.32 -28.02
CA ASP A 192 -16.08 -13.98 -26.86
C ASP A 192 -16.27 -13.08 -25.63
N THR A 193 -16.69 -13.65 -24.51
CA THR A 193 -17.03 -12.91 -23.29
C THR A 193 -16.12 -13.31 -22.13
N LEU A 194 -15.61 -12.33 -21.39
CA LEU A 194 -14.89 -12.52 -20.13
C LEU A 194 -15.76 -12.08 -18.95
N THR A 195 -15.83 -12.90 -17.92
CA THR A 195 -16.48 -12.57 -16.63
C THR A 195 -15.53 -12.92 -15.49
N ALA A 196 -15.78 -12.40 -14.28
CA ALA A 196 -15.08 -12.88 -13.08
C ALA A 196 -15.22 -14.41 -12.95
N ASP A 197 -14.14 -15.07 -12.51
CA ASP A 197 -14.20 -16.51 -12.23
C ASP A 197 -14.96 -16.74 -10.91
N PRO A 198 -15.90 -17.70 -10.85
CA PRO A 198 -16.71 -17.92 -9.65
C PRO A 198 -15.98 -18.66 -8.53
N LEU A 199 -14.82 -19.27 -8.81
CA LEU A 199 -14.09 -20.12 -7.85
C LEU A 199 -12.74 -19.54 -7.46
N ARG A 200 -12.09 -18.83 -8.38
CA ARG A 200 -10.72 -18.32 -8.21
C ARG A 200 -10.74 -16.80 -8.11
N PRO A 201 -9.96 -16.21 -7.18
CA PRO A 201 -9.82 -14.76 -7.11
C PRO A 201 -9.11 -14.21 -8.36
N LEU A 202 -9.15 -12.89 -8.52
CA LEU A 202 -8.34 -12.21 -9.53
C LEU A 202 -6.86 -12.59 -9.36
N PRO A 203 -6.14 -12.80 -10.49
CA PRO A 203 -6.47 -12.40 -11.85
C PRO A 203 -7.15 -13.48 -12.71
N TRP A 204 -7.79 -14.49 -12.11
CA TRP A 204 -8.56 -15.46 -12.88
C TRP A 204 -9.90 -14.88 -13.37
N MET A 205 -10.22 -15.20 -14.61
CA MET A 205 -11.46 -14.88 -15.27
C MET A 205 -12.01 -16.11 -15.99
N SER A 206 -13.30 -16.09 -16.30
CA SER A 206 -13.95 -17.10 -17.10
C SER A 206 -14.13 -16.59 -18.53
N LEU A 207 -13.43 -17.21 -19.49
CA LEU A 207 -13.58 -16.94 -20.92
C LEU A 207 -14.64 -17.86 -21.51
N ARG A 208 -15.73 -17.26 -21.99
CA ARG A 208 -16.77 -17.93 -22.77
C ARG A 208 -16.57 -17.60 -24.23
N THR A 209 -16.20 -18.60 -25.02
CA THR A 209 -16.10 -18.42 -26.47
C THR A 209 -17.49 -18.29 -27.10
N SER A 210 -17.57 -17.67 -28.27
CA SER A 210 -18.79 -17.60 -29.10
C SER A 210 -19.38 -18.98 -29.43
N SER A 211 -18.56 -20.04 -29.39
CA SER A 211 -19.00 -21.43 -29.52
C SER A 211 -19.67 -22.02 -28.27
N GLY A 212 -19.79 -21.25 -27.19
CA GLY A 212 -20.41 -21.65 -25.93
C GLY A 212 -19.47 -22.34 -24.93
N LYS A 213 -18.22 -22.65 -25.31
CA LYS A 213 -17.24 -23.25 -24.39
C LYS A 213 -16.78 -22.23 -23.36
N GLN A 214 -16.75 -22.63 -22.10
CA GLN A 214 -16.28 -21.83 -20.97
C GLN A 214 -14.98 -22.41 -20.42
N ILE A 215 -13.96 -21.57 -20.27
CA ILE A 215 -12.61 -21.97 -19.85
C ILE A 215 -12.11 -20.94 -18.83
N PRO A 216 -11.55 -21.37 -17.69
CA PRO A 216 -10.88 -20.46 -16.76
C PRO A 216 -9.54 -20.01 -17.35
N VAL A 217 -9.29 -18.71 -17.31
CA VAL A 217 -8.11 -18.06 -17.88
C VAL A 217 -7.53 -17.07 -16.89
N ARG A 218 -6.21 -17.01 -16.79
CA ARG A 218 -5.50 -16.05 -15.94
C ARG A 218 -5.03 -14.87 -16.76
N ILE A 219 -5.43 -13.65 -16.43
CA ILE A 219 -5.00 -12.43 -17.13
C ILE A 219 -3.46 -12.34 -17.08
N ILE A 220 -2.86 -11.91 -18.19
CA ILE A 220 -1.43 -11.60 -18.26
C ILE A 220 -1.28 -10.09 -18.44
N ASP A 221 -0.52 -9.47 -17.55
CA ASP A 221 -0.05 -8.11 -17.73
C ASP A 221 1.24 -8.13 -18.56
N PRO A 222 1.27 -7.55 -19.77
CA PRO A 222 2.44 -7.59 -20.65
C PRO A 222 3.62 -6.74 -20.13
N VAL A 223 3.45 -6.01 -19.03
CA VAL A 223 4.30 -4.87 -18.64
C VAL A 223 5.47 -5.22 -17.76
N LEU A 224 5.62 -6.49 -17.36
CA LEU A 224 6.79 -6.86 -16.56
C LEU A 224 8.14 -6.63 -17.27
N HIS A 225 8.18 -6.38 -18.60
CA HIS A 225 9.43 -6.24 -19.36
C HIS A 225 9.46 -5.17 -20.46
N SER A 226 8.84 -3.98 -20.30
CA SER A 226 9.13 -2.89 -21.25
C SER A 226 9.15 -1.49 -20.65
N PRO A 227 10.25 -0.74 -20.87
CA PRO A 227 10.37 0.65 -20.42
C PRO A 227 9.53 1.54 -21.34
N GLY A 228 8.36 1.95 -20.88
CA GLY A 228 7.76 3.18 -21.38
C GLY A 228 8.55 4.35 -20.81
N ALA A 229 8.96 5.30 -21.64
CA ALA A 229 9.50 6.56 -21.15
C ALA A 229 8.38 7.29 -20.42
N TYR A 230 8.49 7.34 -19.09
CA TYR A 230 7.55 8.03 -18.22
C TYR A 230 7.81 9.52 -18.22
N ASP A 231 6.77 10.31 -18.51
CA ASP A 231 6.79 11.76 -18.35
C ASP A 231 5.95 12.16 -17.14
N ALA A 232 6.45 11.86 -15.94
CA ALA A 232 5.86 12.33 -14.68
C ALA A 232 6.57 13.60 -14.22
N THR A 233 5.95 14.77 -14.42
CA THR A 233 6.38 16.03 -13.79
C THR A 233 6.06 16.04 -12.30
N ILE A 234 6.92 15.41 -11.51
CA ILE A 234 6.90 15.55 -10.06
C ILE A 234 8.10 16.41 -9.64
N ALA A 235 7.79 17.61 -9.16
CA ALA A 235 8.75 18.52 -8.56
C ALA A 235 8.81 18.26 -7.05
N GLY A 236 9.49 17.17 -6.67
CA GLY A 236 9.88 16.92 -5.29
C GLY A 236 11.35 17.27 -5.09
N LYS A 237 11.66 18.25 -4.23
CA LYS A 237 13.01 18.35 -3.65
C LYS A 237 13.01 17.51 -2.37
N LYS A 238 13.79 16.42 -2.33
CA LYS A 238 14.64 15.93 -1.21
C LYS A 238 14.72 14.39 -1.15
N ASN A 239 15.95 13.88 -1.00
CA ASN A 239 16.42 13.25 0.24
C ASN A 239 17.97 13.31 0.27
N ILE A 240 18.50 14.17 1.14
CA ILE A 240 19.95 14.38 1.35
C ILE A 240 20.52 13.36 2.35
N HIS A 241 19.67 12.51 2.94
CA HIS A 241 20.04 11.54 3.99
C HIS A 241 20.89 10.36 3.52
N ILE A 242 21.06 10.17 2.20
CA ILE A 242 21.66 8.96 1.63
C ILE A 242 23.20 9.04 1.53
N THR A 243 23.84 10.17 1.87
CA THR A 243 25.28 10.35 1.66
C THR A 243 26.14 9.38 2.46
N SER A 244 25.86 9.16 3.75
CA SER A 244 26.65 8.23 4.58
C SER A 244 26.47 6.76 4.20
N GLU A 245 25.26 6.37 3.77
CA GLU A 245 24.96 5.01 3.31
C GLU A 245 25.62 4.73 1.96
N ILE A 246 25.55 5.69 1.04
CA ILE A 246 26.23 5.62 -0.25
C ILE A 246 27.74 5.56 -0.06
N GLU A 247 28.33 6.39 0.81
CA GLU A 247 29.76 6.35 1.12
C GLU A 247 30.19 4.97 1.64
N SER A 248 29.37 4.36 2.51
CA SER A 248 29.59 2.99 2.99
C SER A 248 29.55 1.98 1.83
N LEU A 249 28.58 2.06 0.92
CA LEU A 249 28.51 1.17 -0.24
C LEU A 249 29.70 1.35 -1.20
N VAL A 250 30.13 2.58 -1.43
CA VAL A 250 31.32 2.86 -2.27
C VAL A 250 32.59 2.32 -1.63
N SER A 251 32.70 2.35 -0.30
CA SER A 251 33.88 1.82 0.42
C SER A 251 34.04 0.29 0.27
N LYS A 252 32.96 -0.44 -0.05
CA LYS A 252 32.99 -1.88 -0.31
C LYS A 252 33.55 -2.25 -1.69
N ILE A 253 33.79 -1.28 -2.58
CA ILE A 253 34.35 -1.54 -3.90
C ILE A 253 35.85 -1.75 -3.79
N GLU A 254 36.34 -2.96 -4.06
CA GLU A 254 37.77 -3.29 -3.93
C GLU A 254 38.64 -2.71 -5.06
N ASP A 255 38.11 -2.67 -6.28
CA ASP A 255 38.82 -2.16 -7.46
C ASP A 255 38.96 -0.64 -7.40
N GLN A 256 40.21 -0.14 -7.33
CA GLN A 256 40.51 1.29 -7.24
C GLN A 256 40.15 2.08 -8.50
N GLU A 257 40.31 1.51 -9.69
CA GLU A 257 39.90 2.15 -10.94
C GLU A 257 38.39 2.30 -10.96
N TYR A 258 37.67 1.23 -10.63
CA TYR A 258 36.21 1.25 -10.59
C TYR A 258 35.70 2.20 -9.50
N MET A 259 36.31 2.19 -8.30
CA MET A 259 35.97 3.12 -7.23
C MET A 259 36.16 4.58 -7.67
N SER A 260 37.22 4.90 -8.42
CA SER A 260 37.45 6.24 -8.95
C SER A 260 36.32 6.66 -9.92
N ILE A 261 35.88 5.77 -10.80
CA ILE A 261 34.76 6.03 -11.72
C ILE A 261 33.44 6.22 -10.94
N VAL A 262 33.22 5.43 -9.89
CA VAL A 262 32.05 5.56 -9.01
C VAL A 262 32.07 6.88 -8.25
N LYS A 263 33.23 7.32 -7.74
CA LYS A 263 33.38 8.66 -7.14
C LYS A 263 33.07 9.79 -8.13
N SER A 264 33.44 9.62 -9.40
CA SER A 264 33.04 10.56 -10.45
C SER A 264 31.55 10.51 -10.78
N ALA A 265 30.87 9.39 -10.56
CA ALA A 265 29.42 9.31 -10.67
C ALA A 265 28.74 10.04 -9.51
N LEU A 266 29.29 9.95 -8.30
CA LEU A 266 28.75 10.63 -7.11
C LEU A 266 28.70 12.15 -7.27
N SER A 267 29.67 12.77 -7.94
CA SER A 267 29.62 14.21 -8.21
C SER A 267 28.49 14.64 -9.15
N GLN A 268 27.83 13.68 -9.80
CA GLN A 268 26.69 13.91 -10.69
C GLN A 268 25.36 13.59 -10.00
N PHE A 269 25.37 12.99 -8.81
CA PHE A 269 24.17 12.69 -8.02
C PHE A 269 23.79 13.90 -7.15
N PRO A 270 22.49 14.20 -6.93
CA PRO A 270 21.31 13.45 -7.35
C PRO A 270 20.74 13.79 -8.73
N GLU A 271 21.17 14.88 -9.37
CA GLU A 271 20.59 15.39 -10.62
C GLU A 271 20.77 14.42 -11.79
N GLY A 272 21.94 13.79 -11.88
CA GLY A 272 22.34 12.83 -12.90
C GLY A 272 22.82 13.45 -14.23
N ASN A 273 23.40 12.61 -15.08
CA ASN A 273 23.84 12.88 -16.44
C ASN A 273 23.60 11.63 -17.30
N GLU A 274 22.49 11.60 -18.05
CA GLU A 274 22.10 10.42 -18.84
C GLU A 274 23.12 10.02 -19.89
N ASP A 275 23.71 10.99 -20.59
CA ASP A 275 24.69 10.71 -21.64
C ASP A 275 25.92 10.02 -21.07
N TRP A 276 26.37 10.49 -19.90
CA TRP A 276 27.47 9.86 -19.19
C TRP A 276 27.07 8.48 -18.66
N ALA A 277 25.91 8.36 -18.01
CA ALA A 277 25.40 7.09 -17.48
C ALA A 277 25.29 6.02 -18.58
N ASN A 278 24.77 6.37 -19.76
CA ASN A 278 24.65 5.47 -20.91
C ASN A 278 26.00 4.96 -21.41
N ARG A 279 27.02 5.83 -21.48
CA ARG A 279 28.39 5.43 -21.87
C ARG A 279 29.02 4.48 -20.86
N MET A 280 28.68 4.62 -19.58
CA MET A 280 29.25 3.80 -18.50
C MET A 280 28.51 2.48 -18.26
N GLU A 281 27.28 2.31 -18.76
CA GLU A 281 26.38 1.18 -18.47
C GLU A 281 27.02 -0.20 -18.70
N ALA A 282 27.75 -0.36 -19.81
CA ALA A 282 28.36 -1.63 -20.16
C ALA A 282 29.53 -2.01 -19.24
N ARG A 283 30.44 -1.09 -18.93
CA ARG A 283 31.70 -1.38 -18.21
C ARG A 283 31.61 -1.12 -16.71
N TYR A 284 30.83 -0.13 -16.28
CA TYR A 284 30.76 0.36 -14.90
C TYR A 284 29.29 0.51 -14.46
N PRO A 285 28.56 -0.59 -14.24
CA PRO A 285 27.12 -0.56 -13.95
C PRO A 285 26.75 0.25 -12.71
N ILE A 286 27.54 0.21 -11.63
CA ILE A 286 27.29 1.01 -10.40
C ILE A 286 27.42 2.50 -10.70
N ALA A 287 28.46 2.89 -11.45
CA ALA A 287 28.66 4.28 -11.82
C ALA A 287 27.54 4.79 -12.74
N SER A 288 27.12 3.98 -13.71
CA SER A 288 25.96 4.25 -14.57
C SER A 288 24.68 4.43 -13.77
N TRP A 289 24.43 3.56 -12.79
CA TRP A 289 23.30 3.64 -11.87
C TRP A 289 23.28 4.96 -11.08
N ILE A 290 24.38 5.31 -10.42
CA ILE A 290 24.49 6.53 -9.61
C ILE A 290 24.32 7.79 -10.47
N ALA A 291 24.96 7.84 -11.64
CA ALA A 291 24.91 9.00 -12.53
C ALA A 291 23.59 9.12 -13.30
N SER A 292 22.65 8.19 -13.13
CA SER A 292 21.32 8.30 -13.72
C SER A 292 20.54 9.44 -13.09
N THR A 293 19.80 10.17 -13.90
CA THR A 293 18.74 11.09 -13.45
C THR A 293 17.65 10.29 -12.71
N PRO A 294 16.90 10.91 -11.79
CA PRO A 294 15.85 10.22 -11.04
C PRO A 294 14.86 9.44 -11.90
N ARG A 295 14.46 10.00 -13.05
CA ARG A 295 13.48 9.40 -13.97
C ARG A 295 14.00 8.20 -14.75
N SER A 296 15.29 8.13 -15.03
CA SER A 296 15.87 7.04 -15.81
C SER A 296 16.35 5.88 -14.94
N ARG A 297 16.45 6.08 -13.60
CA ARG A 297 16.87 5.05 -12.65
C ARG A 297 16.01 3.81 -12.81
N TRP A 298 14.69 3.89 -12.66
CA TRP A 298 13.86 2.68 -12.79
C TRP A 298 14.10 1.90 -14.11
N PRO A 299 14.01 2.51 -15.31
CA PRO A 299 14.35 1.82 -16.56
C PRO A 299 15.77 1.24 -16.60
N ARG A 300 16.75 1.92 -15.97
CA ARG A 300 18.13 1.42 -15.89
C ARG A 300 18.26 0.26 -14.90
N TRP A 301 17.53 0.29 -13.79
CA TRP A 301 17.45 -0.82 -12.83
C TRP A 301 16.97 -2.08 -13.53
N GLN A 302 15.89 -2.00 -14.30
CA GLN A 302 15.35 -3.14 -15.03
C GLN A 302 16.38 -3.79 -15.97
N ARG A 303 17.36 -3.03 -16.48
CA ARG A 303 18.45 -3.56 -17.32
C ARG A 303 19.66 -4.03 -16.53
N LEU A 304 19.97 -3.38 -15.41
CA LEU A 304 21.21 -3.59 -14.64
C LEU A 304 21.04 -4.41 -13.36
N SER A 305 19.82 -4.69 -12.91
CA SER A 305 19.52 -5.31 -11.60
C SER A 305 20.29 -6.61 -11.38
N THR A 306 20.45 -7.42 -12.43
CA THR A 306 21.22 -8.69 -12.39
C THR A 306 22.73 -8.52 -12.18
N ARG A 307 23.25 -7.29 -12.34
CA ARG A 307 24.67 -6.92 -12.22
C ARG A 307 24.94 -5.97 -11.06
N LEU A 308 23.91 -5.59 -10.30
CA LEU A 308 24.00 -4.68 -9.17
C LEU A 308 23.66 -5.44 -7.88
N ASP A 309 24.37 -5.12 -6.82
CA ASP A 309 23.97 -5.54 -5.47
C ASP A 309 22.65 -4.84 -5.10
N PRO A 310 21.62 -5.56 -4.60
CA PRO A 310 20.35 -4.97 -4.19
C PRO A 310 20.46 -3.84 -3.16
N GLU A 311 21.55 -3.75 -2.40
CA GLU A 311 21.82 -2.62 -1.49
C GLU A 311 21.84 -1.25 -2.21
N TRP A 312 22.13 -1.24 -3.52
CA TRP A 312 22.08 -0.03 -4.35
C TRP A 312 20.66 0.48 -4.64
N LEU A 313 19.60 -0.26 -4.28
CA LEU A 313 18.22 0.23 -4.33
C LEU A 313 17.97 1.39 -3.37
N SER A 314 18.82 1.59 -2.37
CA SER A 314 18.79 2.73 -1.44
C SER A 314 18.77 4.10 -2.13
N ILE A 315 19.28 4.22 -3.36
CA ILE A 315 19.25 5.48 -4.12
C ILE A 315 18.07 5.59 -5.09
N LEU A 316 17.27 4.53 -5.25
CA LEU A 316 16.06 4.57 -6.07
C LEU A 316 15.01 5.39 -5.31
N ASP A 317 14.62 6.51 -5.91
CA ASP A 317 13.60 7.37 -5.36
C ASP A 317 12.21 6.78 -5.63
N PHE A 318 11.45 6.56 -4.54
CA PHE A 318 10.12 5.97 -4.59
C PHE A 318 9.15 6.81 -5.44
N ASP A 319 9.28 8.15 -5.43
CA ASP A 319 8.40 9.03 -6.20
C ASP A 319 8.55 8.84 -7.73
N PHE A 320 9.66 8.24 -8.19
CA PHE A 320 9.94 7.93 -9.59
C PHE A 320 9.83 6.42 -9.92
N LEU A 321 9.36 5.61 -8.97
CA LEU A 321 9.14 4.17 -9.18
C LEU A 321 7.68 3.92 -9.63
N PRO A 322 7.49 3.34 -10.84
CA PRO A 322 6.24 2.75 -11.24
C PRO A 322 5.65 1.81 -10.21
N LEU A 323 4.40 2.08 -9.81
CA LEU A 323 3.69 1.22 -8.86
C LEU A 323 3.47 -0.18 -9.42
N GLU A 324 3.33 -0.33 -10.74
CA GLU A 324 3.32 -1.65 -11.40
C GLU A 324 4.62 -2.43 -11.20
N GLY A 325 5.75 -1.73 -11.10
CA GLY A 325 7.08 -2.30 -10.85
C GLY A 325 7.41 -2.50 -9.37
N LEU A 326 6.54 -2.04 -8.45
CA LEU A 326 6.81 -2.07 -7.02
C LEU A 326 7.07 -3.49 -6.49
N SER A 327 6.29 -4.48 -6.97
CA SER A 327 6.49 -5.88 -6.59
C SER A 327 7.81 -6.46 -7.11
N GLU A 328 8.33 -5.99 -8.25
CA GLU A 328 9.61 -6.44 -8.80
C GLU A 328 10.77 -5.91 -7.94
N VAL A 329 10.72 -4.64 -7.55
CA VAL A 329 11.74 -4.04 -6.67
C VAL A 329 11.71 -4.69 -5.29
N ALA A 330 10.53 -4.84 -4.71
CA ALA A 330 10.37 -5.39 -3.37
C ALA A 330 10.82 -6.86 -3.27
N ASP A 331 10.89 -7.59 -4.39
CA ASP A 331 11.32 -8.99 -4.40
C ASP A 331 12.80 -9.16 -4.04
N VAL A 332 13.62 -8.17 -4.36
CA VAL A 332 15.07 -8.19 -4.18
C VAL A 332 15.57 -7.17 -3.15
N ALA A 333 14.77 -6.18 -2.79
CA ALA A 333 15.17 -5.09 -1.90
C ALA A 333 15.58 -5.58 -0.49
N PRO A 334 16.64 -5.01 0.10
CA PRO A 334 16.99 -5.26 1.50
C PRO A 334 15.96 -4.63 2.44
N GLN A 335 15.90 -5.11 3.68
CA GLN A 335 14.89 -4.67 4.66
C GLN A 335 14.94 -3.16 4.93
N SER A 336 16.13 -2.55 4.97
CA SER A 336 16.31 -1.10 5.15
C SER A 336 15.58 -0.28 4.07
N VAL A 337 15.65 -0.72 2.81
CA VAL A 337 14.95 -0.08 1.69
C VAL A 337 13.44 -0.32 1.80
N LEU A 338 13.02 -1.53 2.15
CA LEU A 338 11.61 -1.87 2.34
C LEU A 338 10.96 -1.04 3.47
N ASP A 339 11.69 -0.73 4.53
CA ASP A 339 11.21 0.11 5.63
C ASP A 339 10.91 1.55 5.14
N VAL A 340 11.82 2.13 4.33
CA VAL A 340 11.60 3.45 3.71
C VAL A 340 10.44 3.41 2.72
N PHE A 341 10.41 2.39 1.85
CA PHE A 341 9.34 2.23 0.86
C PHE A 341 7.98 1.97 1.51
N SER A 342 7.93 1.30 2.66
CA SER A 342 6.69 1.09 3.42
C SER A 342 6.11 2.42 3.90
N ALA A 343 6.95 3.32 4.42
CA ALA A 343 6.53 4.65 4.85
C ALA A 343 6.01 5.51 3.69
N GLU A 344 6.75 5.56 2.58
CA GLU A 344 6.34 6.32 1.38
C GLU A 344 5.10 5.75 0.72
N PHE A 345 5.01 4.42 0.60
CA PHE A 345 3.83 3.78 0.03
C PHE A 345 2.60 3.97 0.91
N THR A 346 2.75 3.89 2.24
CA THR A 346 1.67 4.22 3.19
C THR A 346 1.20 5.66 3.03
N ARG A 347 2.13 6.62 2.92
CA ARG A 347 1.78 8.03 2.65
C ARG A 347 1.01 8.15 1.34
N LEU A 348 1.47 7.47 0.28
CA LEU A 348 0.85 7.51 -1.02
C LEU A 348 -0.58 6.92 -1.00
N LEU A 349 -0.76 5.72 -0.44
CA LEU A 349 -2.06 5.04 -0.33
C LEU A 349 -3.10 5.89 0.43
N ARG A 350 -2.67 6.62 1.47
CA ARG A 350 -3.53 7.51 2.24
C ARG A 350 -3.89 8.80 1.49
N SER A 351 -3.03 9.24 0.56
CA SER A 351 -3.24 10.47 -0.22
C SER A 351 -4.00 10.23 -1.54
N ASP A 352 -3.80 9.08 -2.18
CA ASP A 352 -4.49 8.65 -3.40
C ASP A 352 -4.88 7.17 -3.28
N GLN A 353 -6.17 6.94 -3.07
CA GLN A 353 -6.76 5.61 -2.96
C GLN A 353 -6.60 4.78 -4.25
N ASN A 354 -6.39 5.39 -5.42
CA ASN A 354 -6.18 4.66 -6.67
C ASN A 354 -4.78 4.03 -6.75
N SER A 355 -3.84 4.46 -5.92
CA SER A 355 -2.51 3.84 -5.82
C SER A 355 -2.58 2.35 -5.51
N ALA A 356 -3.61 1.90 -4.78
CA ALA A 356 -3.86 0.48 -4.55
C ALA A 356 -4.20 -0.29 -5.84
N LEU A 357 -4.99 0.31 -6.74
CA LEU A 357 -5.32 -0.29 -8.05
C LEU A 357 -4.09 -0.40 -8.96
N ARG A 358 -3.17 0.57 -8.85
CA ARG A 358 -1.94 0.65 -9.66
C ARG A 358 -0.89 -0.35 -9.20
N SER A 359 -0.72 -0.47 -7.89
CA SER A 359 0.29 -1.34 -7.25
C SER A 359 -0.09 -2.82 -7.17
N ARG A 360 -1.39 -3.14 -7.18
CA ARG A 360 -1.89 -4.53 -7.11
C ARG A 360 -1.38 -5.36 -8.31
N PRO A 361 -0.44 -6.32 -8.12
CA PRO A 361 0.20 -7.04 -9.23
C PRO A 361 -0.76 -8.04 -9.88
N THR A 362 -0.70 -8.26 -11.20
CA THR A 362 -1.57 -9.22 -11.89
C THR A 362 -1.03 -10.66 -11.77
N ILE A 363 -0.99 -11.20 -10.55
CA ILE A 363 -0.49 -12.55 -10.26
C ILE A 363 -1.50 -13.41 -9.48
N ASP A 364 -1.47 -14.72 -9.73
CA ASP A 364 -2.20 -15.70 -8.92
C ASP A 364 -1.55 -15.90 -7.55
N SER A 365 -2.35 -16.26 -6.55
CA SER A 365 -1.83 -16.44 -5.19
C SER A 365 -0.90 -17.64 -5.04
N MET A 366 -1.04 -18.67 -5.88
CA MET A 366 -0.11 -19.80 -5.89
C MET A 366 1.28 -19.43 -6.41
N ASN A 367 1.38 -18.33 -7.16
CA ASN A 367 2.63 -17.84 -7.77
C ASN A 367 3.21 -16.65 -7.00
N ALA A 368 2.85 -16.50 -5.73
CA ALA A 368 3.32 -15.41 -4.88
C ALA A 368 4.86 -15.43 -4.73
N SER A 369 5.48 -14.31 -5.09
CA SER A 369 6.89 -13.99 -4.82
C SER A 369 7.03 -13.18 -3.53
N LYS A 370 8.26 -12.99 -3.03
CA LYS A 370 8.53 -12.15 -1.85
C LYS A 370 8.02 -10.73 -2.04
N GLY A 371 8.27 -10.15 -3.21
CA GLY A 371 7.86 -8.78 -3.53
C GLY A 371 6.35 -8.63 -3.64
N SER A 372 5.66 -9.62 -4.20
CA SER A 372 4.19 -9.61 -4.22
C SER A 372 3.57 -9.79 -2.82
N SER A 373 4.18 -10.63 -1.97
CA SER A 373 3.79 -10.78 -0.57
C SER A 373 4.04 -9.52 0.24
N TRP A 374 5.10 -8.77 -0.06
CA TRP A 374 5.33 -7.46 0.51
C TRP A 374 4.25 -6.45 0.09
N VAL A 375 3.92 -6.34 -1.20
CA VAL A 375 2.82 -5.46 -1.66
C VAL A 375 1.49 -5.84 -1.00
N ALA A 376 1.16 -7.13 -0.94
CA ALA A 376 -0.04 -7.63 -0.27
C ALA A 376 -0.06 -7.25 1.22
N SER A 377 1.06 -7.38 1.91
CA SER A 377 1.25 -6.95 3.31
C SER A 377 0.99 -5.46 3.50
N GLN A 378 1.50 -4.60 2.60
CA GLN A 378 1.30 -3.15 2.67
C GLN A 378 -0.16 -2.74 2.40
N LEU A 379 -0.83 -3.41 1.46
CA LEU A 379 -2.25 -3.19 1.16
C LEU A 379 -3.14 -3.62 2.35
N LEU A 380 -2.85 -4.78 2.96
CA LEU A 380 -3.53 -5.24 4.17
C LEU A 380 -3.30 -4.30 5.35
N ALA A 381 -2.06 -3.86 5.58
CA ALA A 381 -1.71 -2.92 6.65
C ALA A 381 -2.48 -1.59 6.54
N ASN A 382 -2.83 -1.19 5.32
CA ASN A 382 -3.56 0.04 5.05
C ASN A 382 -5.06 -0.18 4.75
N SER A 383 -5.61 -1.36 5.05
CA SER A 383 -7.00 -1.73 4.75
C SER A 383 -8.04 -0.67 5.17
N ALA A 384 -7.82 -0.02 6.32
CA ALA A 384 -8.68 1.03 6.87
C ALA A 384 -8.81 2.29 6.00
N TRP A 385 -7.83 2.54 5.14
CA TRP A 385 -7.79 3.70 4.23
C TRP A 385 -8.14 3.33 2.79
N LEU A 386 -8.27 2.04 2.48
CA LEU A 386 -8.59 1.55 1.15
C LEU A 386 -10.12 1.51 0.91
N PRO A 387 -10.57 1.78 -0.33
CA PRO A 387 -11.99 1.69 -0.67
C PRO A 387 -12.59 0.31 -0.39
N GLU A 388 -13.84 0.28 0.07
CA GLU A 388 -14.60 -0.96 0.33
C GLU A 388 -14.64 -1.90 -0.89
N SER A 389 -14.60 -1.36 -2.10
CA SER A 389 -14.54 -2.14 -3.34
C SER A 389 -13.30 -3.04 -3.45
N LEU A 390 -12.24 -2.81 -2.65
CA LEU A 390 -11.05 -3.66 -2.60
C LEU A 390 -11.06 -4.67 -1.46
N HIS A 391 -11.97 -4.55 -0.50
CA HIS A 391 -11.95 -5.37 0.73
C HIS A 391 -12.11 -6.86 0.45
N ASN A 392 -12.89 -7.26 -0.56
CA ASN A 392 -12.98 -8.66 -0.98
C ASN A 392 -11.64 -9.16 -1.54
N ASP A 393 -10.99 -8.41 -2.44
CA ASP A 393 -9.68 -8.78 -2.99
C ASP A 393 -8.58 -8.87 -1.91
N LEU A 394 -8.63 -7.99 -0.89
CA LEU A 394 -7.71 -8.07 0.25
C LEU A 394 -7.85 -9.39 1.03
N LEU A 395 -9.08 -9.86 1.23
CA LEU A 395 -9.34 -11.10 1.97
C LEU A 395 -9.12 -12.35 1.12
N ASP A 396 -9.46 -12.31 -0.17
CA ASP A 396 -9.39 -13.47 -1.06
C ASP A 396 -8.00 -13.67 -1.68
N TRP A 397 -7.32 -12.58 -2.04
CA TRP A 397 -6.00 -12.61 -2.65
C TRP A 397 -4.89 -12.16 -1.70
N ALA A 398 -5.01 -10.97 -1.10
CA ALA A 398 -3.86 -10.39 -0.38
C ALA A 398 -3.49 -11.22 0.85
N LEU A 399 -4.46 -11.80 1.56
CA LEU A 399 -4.23 -12.72 2.66
C LEU A 399 -3.40 -13.95 2.23
N GLU A 400 -3.80 -14.62 1.14
CA GLU A 400 -3.09 -15.81 0.64
C GLU A 400 -1.70 -15.46 0.13
N VAL A 401 -1.57 -14.34 -0.59
CA VAL A 401 -0.27 -13.88 -1.11
C VAL A 401 0.67 -13.44 -0.01
N TRP A 402 0.18 -12.70 0.99
CA TRP A 402 0.99 -12.34 2.16
C TRP A 402 1.47 -13.59 2.89
N LEU A 403 0.60 -14.57 3.15
CA LEU A 403 0.95 -15.78 3.88
C LEU A 403 1.91 -16.72 3.12
N ALA A 404 2.00 -16.62 1.79
CA ALA A 404 2.94 -17.42 1.01
C ALA A 404 4.41 -17.10 1.38
N ASN A 405 4.78 -15.81 1.39
CA ASN A 405 6.12 -15.32 1.75
C ASN A 405 6.05 -14.06 2.64
N PRO A 406 5.62 -14.16 3.90
CA PRO A 406 5.40 -12.98 4.73
C PRO A 406 6.69 -12.16 4.91
N PRO A 407 6.64 -10.82 4.78
CA PRO A 407 7.78 -9.97 5.10
C PRO A 407 8.04 -9.98 6.61
N SER A 408 9.32 -9.84 7.00
CA SER A 408 9.73 -9.93 8.42
C SER A 408 8.97 -8.94 9.30
N ARG A 409 8.73 -7.73 8.78
CA ARG A 409 7.87 -6.70 9.37
C ARG A 409 6.43 -6.91 8.92
N SER A 410 5.58 -7.37 9.83
CA SER A 410 4.17 -7.75 9.55
C SER A 410 3.21 -7.39 10.69
N VAL A 411 3.66 -6.65 11.71
CA VAL A 411 2.78 -6.17 12.80
C VAL A 411 1.61 -5.35 12.25
N GLU A 412 1.87 -4.37 11.40
CA GLU A 412 0.86 -3.48 10.83
C GLU A 412 -0.10 -4.27 9.90
N THR A 413 0.41 -5.29 9.20
CA THR A 413 -0.41 -6.18 8.38
C THR A 413 -1.41 -6.96 9.23
N LEU A 414 -1.01 -7.48 10.38
CA LEU A 414 -1.91 -8.14 11.33
C LEU A 414 -2.98 -7.16 11.86
N GLN A 415 -2.60 -5.92 12.17
CA GLN A 415 -3.54 -4.88 12.61
C GLN A 415 -4.57 -4.55 11.52
N GLY A 416 -4.11 -4.33 10.29
CA GLY A 416 -4.98 -4.00 9.17
C GLY A 416 -5.90 -5.18 8.78
N LEU A 417 -5.41 -6.41 8.86
CA LEU A 417 -6.24 -7.60 8.65
C LEU A 417 -7.32 -7.74 9.74
N LEU A 418 -6.96 -7.53 11.02
CA LEU A 418 -7.92 -7.54 12.11
C LEU A 418 -8.99 -6.48 11.90
N TRP A 419 -8.60 -5.24 11.59
CA TRP A 419 -9.53 -4.16 11.31
C TRP A 419 -10.49 -4.53 10.17
N LEU A 420 -9.97 -5.11 9.09
CA LEU A 420 -10.74 -5.49 7.90
C LEU A 420 -11.77 -6.58 8.19
N ILE A 421 -11.44 -7.53 9.06
CA ILE A 421 -12.36 -8.57 9.50
C ILE A 421 -13.40 -7.99 10.46
N SER A 422 -12.98 -7.17 11.43
CA SER A 422 -13.86 -6.58 12.44
C SER A 422 -14.82 -5.52 11.90
N SER A 423 -14.50 -4.87 10.78
CA SER A 423 -15.37 -3.89 10.13
C SER A 423 -16.50 -4.53 9.31
N ARG A 424 -16.49 -5.86 9.18
CA ARG A 424 -17.40 -6.62 8.32
C ARG A 424 -18.41 -7.44 9.10
N ASN A 425 -19.69 -7.27 8.77
CA ASN A 425 -20.78 -7.99 9.42
C ASN A 425 -20.97 -9.44 8.90
N ASP A 426 -20.35 -9.80 7.77
CA ASP A 426 -20.50 -11.10 7.10
C ASP A 426 -19.42 -12.14 7.48
N TYR A 427 -18.53 -11.78 8.42
CA TYR A 427 -17.51 -12.66 8.96
C TYR A 427 -17.98 -13.39 10.21
N THR A 428 -18.07 -14.72 10.12
CA THR A 428 -18.42 -15.59 11.24
C THR A 428 -17.18 -15.98 12.05
N GLU A 429 -17.35 -16.32 13.33
CA GLU A 429 -16.26 -16.82 14.18
C GLU A 429 -15.50 -18.00 13.54
N GLU A 430 -16.21 -18.89 12.83
CA GLU A 430 -15.58 -20.01 12.11
C GLU A 430 -14.62 -19.54 11.00
N LYS A 431 -14.97 -18.49 10.25
CA LYS A 431 -14.08 -17.92 9.22
C LYS A 431 -12.85 -17.29 9.87
N ILE A 432 -13.05 -16.56 10.98
CA ILE A 432 -11.96 -15.94 11.74
C ILE A 432 -10.99 -17.02 12.24
N GLU A 433 -11.52 -18.12 12.80
CA GLU A 433 -10.72 -19.25 13.27
C GLU A 433 -9.93 -19.90 12.12
N LYS A 434 -10.52 -20.07 10.94
CA LYS A 434 -9.79 -20.58 9.77
C LYS A 434 -8.62 -19.68 9.37
N ILE A 435 -8.80 -18.36 9.41
CA ILE A 435 -7.72 -17.41 9.15
C ILE A 435 -6.64 -17.51 10.22
N LEU A 436 -7.03 -17.54 11.50
CA LEU A 436 -6.12 -17.69 12.63
C LEU A 436 -5.27 -18.97 12.48
N GLN A 437 -5.88 -20.10 12.14
CA GLN A 437 -5.16 -21.36 11.94
C GLN A 437 -4.16 -21.29 10.78
N LYS A 438 -4.50 -20.60 9.68
CA LYS A 438 -3.55 -20.36 8.58
C LYS A 438 -2.34 -19.55 9.04
N ILE A 439 -2.56 -18.45 9.77
CA ILE A 439 -1.49 -17.60 10.29
C ILE A 439 -0.61 -18.39 11.27
N LEU A 440 -1.21 -19.13 12.22
CA LEU A 440 -0.48 -19.94 13.19
C LEU A 440 0.31 -21.07 12.54
N SER A 441 -0.24 -21.70 11.51
CA SER A 441 0.48 -22.71 10.73
C SER A 441 1.71 -22.09 10.08
N LYS A 442 1.55 -20.95 9.40
CA LYS A 442 2.66 -20.28 8.73
C LYS A 442 3.73 -19.80 9.72
N ALA A 443 3.33 -19.29 10.88
CA ALA A 443 4.22 -18.79 11.92
C ALA A 443 5.28 -19.81 12.37
N ARG A 444 4.97 -21.10 12.34
CA ARG A 444 5.88 -22.19 12.75
C ARG A 444 7.07 -22.34 11.81
N GLU A 445 6.91 -21.98 10.54
CA GLU A 445 7.93 -22.10 9.49
C GLU A 445 8.88 -20.88 9.47
N LEU A 446 8.51 -19.80 10.13
CA LEU A 446 9.23 -18.53 10.03
C LEU A 446 10.49 -18.49 10.91
N PRO A 447 11.51 -17.71 10.53
CA PRO A 447 12.71 -17.55 11.32
C PRO A 447 12.47 -16.74 12.59
N THR A 448 13.40 -16.87 13.53
CA THR A 448 13.46 -16.06 14.75
C THR A 448 13.64 -14.57 14.41
N GLY A 449 12.96 -13.68 15.12
CA GLY A 449 12.95 -12.23 14.82
C GLY A 449 11.90 -11.78 13.80
N HIS A 450 11.12 -12.71 13.23
CA HIS A 450 9.98 -12.37 12.38
C HIS A 450 8.73 -12.04 13.22
N ASP A 451 8.06 -10.93 12.91
CA ASP A 451 6.90 -10.42 13.66
C ASP A 451 5.78 -11.45 13.86
N ILE A 452 5.36 -12.17 12.80
CA ILE A 452 4.31 -13.20 12.89
C ILE A 452 4.72 -14.33 13.83
N LYS A 453 6.00 -14.72 13.84
CA LYS A 453 6.50 -15.74 14.76
C LYS A 453 6.42 -15.24 16.20
N THR A 454 6.90 -14.02 16.46
CA THR A 454 6.85 -13.38 17.78
C THR A 454 5.41 -13.24 18.27
N TRP A 455 4.49 -12.79 17.41
CA TRP A 455 3.06 -12.75 17.71
C TRP A 455 2.50 -14.15 18.04
N SER A 456 2.90 -15.20 17.30
CA SER A 456 2.43 -16.56 17.57
C SER A 456 2.94 -17.12 18.90
N ILE A 457 4.16 -16.76 19.31
CA ILE A 457 4.73 -17.13 20.61
C ILE A 457 3.88 -16.51 21.70
N MET A 458 3.61 -15.22 21.58
CA MET A 458 2.75 -14.51 22.51
C MET A 458 1.36 -15.13 22.59
N ASN A 459 0.74 -15.48 21.46
CA ASN A 459 -0.55 -16.17 21.44
C ASN A 459 -0.54 -17.49 22.27
N ARG A 460 0.57 -18.23 22.26
CA ARG A 460 0.74 -19.45 23.09
C ARG A 460 0.97 -19.15 24.56
N LEU A 461 1.71 -18.09 24.89
CA LEU A 461 1.90 -17.64 26.28
C LEU A 461 0.57 -17.25 26.92
N ILE A 462 -0.26 -16.48 26.19
CA ILE A 462 -1.61 -16.08 26.63
C ILE A 462 -2.49 -17.30 26.88
N ALA A 463 -2.39 -18.31 25.99
CA ALA A 463 -3.11 -19.57 26.13
C ALA A 463 -2.53 -20.51 27.20
N LYS A 464 -1.47 -20.10 27.92
CA LYS A 464 -0.73 -20.91 28.90
C LYS A 464 -0.23 -22.25 28.34
N GLN A 465 0.03 -22.30 27.04
CA GLN A 465 0.56 -23.48 26.35
C GLN A 465 2.09 -23.56 26.42
N GLU A 466 2.75 -22.45 26.72
CA GLU A 466 4.21 -22.31 26.78
C GLU A 466 4.58 -21.39 27.96
N SER A 467 5.76 -21.57 28.55
CA SER A 467 6.31 -20.69 29.57
C SER A 467 7.21 -19.63 28.95
N PRO A 468 7.31 -18.41 29.51
CA PRO A 468 8.18 -17.37 28.98
C PRO A 468 9.65 -17.80 29.06
N THR A 469 10.39 -17.58 27.96
CA THR A 469 11.85 -17.64 27.92
C THR A 469 12.42 -16.23 27.74
N ILE A 470 13.71 -16.04 28.03
CA ILE A 470 14.34 -14.72 27.91
C ILE A 470 14.21 -14.21 26.48
N GLU A 471 14.60 -15.04 25.51
CA GLU A 471 14.59 -14.70 24.09
C GLU A 471 13.18 -14.36 23.59
N ASN A 472 12.16 -15.09 24.06
CA ASN A 472 10.77 -14.83 23.70
C ASN A 472 10.30 -13.48 24.24
N VAL A 473 10.59 -13.16 25.50
CA VAL A 473 10.19 -11.90 26.13
C VAL A 473 10.92 -10.71 25.51
N GLU A 474 12.22 -10.84 25.24
CA GLU A 474 12.99 -9.81 24.55
C GLU A 474 12.36 -9.47 23.19
N GLN A 475 11.97 -10.48 22.41
CA GLN A 475 11.33 -10.28 21.12
C GLN A 475 9.94 -9.65 21.23
N ILE A 476 9.11 -10.13 22.15
CA ILE A 476 7.76 -9.60 22.37
C ILE A 476 7.82 -8.11 22.69
N ILE A 477 8.67 -7.72 23.64
CA ILE A 477 8.76 -6.33 24.10
C ILE A 477 9.37 -5.41 23.03
N THR A 478 10.33 -5.90 22.25
CA THR A 478 11.01 -5.08 21.22
C THR A 478 10.26 -4.96 19.91
N THR A 479 9.41 -5.95 19.59
CA THR A 479 8.81 -6.07 18.26
C THR A 479 7.32 -5.77 18.28
N LEU A 480 6.59 -6.23 19.31
CA LEU A 480 5.13 -6.12 19.32
C LEU A 480 4.66 -4.82 19.99
N PRO A 481 3.56 -4.23 19.50
CA PRO A 481 2.96 -3.05 20.11
C PRO A 481 2.65 -3.28 21.60
N LEU A 482 2.90 -2.25 22.41
CA LEU A 482 2.60 -2.23 23.85
C LEU A 482 1.15 -2.66 24.15
N GLU A 483 0.19 -2.16 23.36
CA GLU A 483 -1.23 -2.47 23.49
C GLU A 483 -1.57 -3.94 23.26
N TRP A 484 -0.66 -4.74 22.68
CA TRP A 484 -0.87 -6.17 22.50
C TRP A 484 -0.52 -6.93 23.77
N TRP A 485 0.60 -6.62 24.41
CA TRP A 485 1.13 -7.40 25.55
C TRP A 485 0.84 -6.78 26.92
N MET A 486 0.19 -5.61 26.96
CA MET A 486 -0.23 -4.95 28.19
C MET A 486 -0.98 -5.85 29.17
N HIS A 487 -1.80 -6.79 28.72
CA HIS A 487 -2.63 -7.62 29.60
C HIS A 487 -1.80 -8.62 30.43
N ILE A 488 -0.59 -8.96 29.98
CA ILE A 488 0.39 -9.79 30.72
C ILE A 488 1.60 -8.98 31.20
N SER A 489 1.60 -7.65 31.09
CA SER A 489 2.78 -6.82 31.39
C SER A 489 3.26 -6.96 32.84
N SER A 490 2.32 -7.03 33.79
CA SER A 490 2.57 -7.23 35.21
C SER A 490 3.27 -8.57 35.48
N ASP A 491 2.73 -9.67 34.93
CA ASP A 491 3.29 -11.01 35.06
C ASP A 491 4.67 -11.12 34.40
N LEU A 492 4.83 -10.50 33.22
CA LEU A 492 6.10 -10.48 32.50
C LEU A 492 7.18 -9.72 33.29
N LEU A 493 6.86 -8.56 33.88
CA LEU A 493 7.85 -7.83 34.68
C LEU A 493 8.15 -8.58 35.97
N GLU A 494 7.16 -9.12 36.68
CA GLU A 494 7.39 -9.90 37.89
C GLU A 494 8.32 -11.08 37.61
N TRP A 495 8.08 -11.81 36.51
CA TRP A 495 8.96 -12.90 36.06
C TRP A 495 10.37 -12.40 35.70
N ALA A 496 10.47 -11.31 34.93
CA ALA A 496 11.77 -10.78 34.50
C ALA A 496 12.62 -10.24 35.67
N LEU A 497 11.98 -9.70 36.72
CA LEU A 497 12.70 -9.24 37.91
C LEU A 497 13.30 -10.39 38.73
N GLN A 498 12.93 -11.65 38.47
CA GLN A 498 13.47 -12.81 39.17
C GLN A 498 14.75 -13.38 38.53
N ASP A 499 15.07 -13.04 37.27
CA ASP A 499 16.27 -13.52 36.56
C ASP A 499 17.27 -12.37 36.29
N ASP A 500 18.54 -12.59 36.61
CA ASP A 500 19.60 -11.56 36.53
C ASP A 500 19.93 -11.15 35.09
N ARG A 501 19.83 -12.08 34.14
CA ARG A 501 20.21 -11.86 32.74
C ARG A 501 19.18 -10.97 32.06
N ILE A 502 17.90 -11.30 32.19
CA ILE A 502 16.84 -10.47 31.61
C ILE A 502 16.73 -9.13 32.32
N PHE A 503 16.92 -9.06 33.64
CA PHE A 503 16.97 -7.77 34.33
C PHE A 503 18.10 -6.88 33.79
N SER A 504 19.28 -7.46 33.55
CA SER A 504 20.40 -6.73 32.93
C SER A 504 20.07 -6.24 31.52
N TRP A 505 19.28 -6.99 30.76
CA TRP A 505 18.75 -6.55 29.47
C TRP A 505 17.73 -5.40 29.62
N LEU A 506 16.80 -5.50 30.58
CA LEU A 506 15.74 -4.51 30.83
C LEU A 506 16.30 -3.11 31.14
N ILE A 507 17.34 -3.02 31.98
CA ILE A 507 17.92 -1.73 32.40
C ILE A 507 18.71 -1.02 31.30
N THR A 508 18.93 -1.68 30.15
CA THR A 508 19.64 -1.09 28.99
C THR A 508 18.69 -0.59 27.91
N ARG A 509 17.37 -0.55 28.19
CA ARG A 509 16.33 -0.17 27.24
C ARG A 509 15.27 0.70 27.88
N GLU A 510 14.86 1.75 27.17
CA GLU A 510 13.78 2.65 27.57
C GLU A 510 12.39 2.05 27.31
N ILE A 511 12.07 0.95 27.98
CA ILE A 511 10.75 0.32 27.87
C ILE A 511 9.77 1.12 28.75
N PRO A 512 8.61 1.57 28.23
CA PRO A 512 7.66 2.41 28.97
C PRO A 512 6.83 1.60 30.00
N TRP A 513 7.52 0.94 30.94
CA TRP A 513 6.94 0.12 32.01
C TRP A 513 5.86 0.83 32.83
N PRO A 514 5.98 2.13 33.19
CA PRO A 514 4.89 2.84 33.86
C PRO A 514 3.58 2.80 33.07
N ALA A 515 3.63 3.03 31.75
CA ALA A 515 2.44 2.96 30.90
C ALA A 515 1.94 1.53 30.66
N ALA A 516 2.85 0.55 30.63
CA ALA A 516 2.50 -0.85 30.49
C ALA A 516 1.78 -1.42 31.73
N ILE A 517 2.19 -0.99 32.93
CA ILE A 517 1.80 -1.62 34.21
C ILE A 517 0.75 -0.81 34.97
N LEU A 518 0.83 0.53 34.97
CA LEU A 518 -0.09 1.39 35.72
C LEU A 518 -1.39 1.57 34.92
N ARG A 519 -2.10 0.45 34.80
CA ARG A 519 -3.38 0.31 34.08
C ARG A 519 -4.52 -0.10 35.02
N PRO A 520 -5.74 0.45 34.86
CA PRO A 520 -6.89 0.04 35.65
C PRO A 520 -7.19 -1.44 35.44
N ILE A 521 -7.69 -2.08 36.50
CA ILE A 521 -8.19 -3.44 36.45
C ILE A 521 -9.39 -3.50 35.50
N GLY A 522 -9.43 -4.51 34.63
CA GLY A 522 -10.46 -4.67 33.61
C GLY A 522 -10.23 -3.84 32.34
N GLU A 523 -9.09 -3.15 32.19
CA GLU A 523 -8.75 -2.49 30.92
C GLU A 523 -8.70 -3.54 29.80
N LYS A 524 -9.54 -3.36 28.78
CA LYS A 524 -9.61 -4.26 27.62
C LYS A 524 -8.38 -4.09 26.74
N CYS A 525 -7.74 -5.20 26.42
CA CYS A 525 -6.56 -5.28 25.57
C CYS A 525 -6.96 -5.73 24.15
N GLN A 526 -6.31 -5.14 23.15
CA GLN A 526 -6.52 -5.50 21.75
C GLN A 526 -5.39 -6.43 21.30
N PHE A 527 -5.57 -7.74 21.44
CA PHE A 527 -4.66 -8.73 20.84
C PHE A 527 -5.30 -9.33 19.58
N PRO A 528 -4.63 -9.32 18.41
CA PRO A 528 -5.22 -9.82 17.17
C PRO A 528 -5.71 -11.26 17.28
N PHE A 529 -6.92 -11.51 16.78
CA PHE A 529 -7.56 -12.83 16.74
C PHE A 529 -7.82 -13.49 18.10
N LYS A 530 -7.71 -12.75 19.21
CA LYS A 530 -8.25 -13.16 20.50
C LYS A 530 -9.43 -12.28 20.87
N GLY A 531 -10.38 -12.87 21.59
CA GLY A 531 -11.48 -12.11 22.19
C GLY A 531 -10.98 -11.10 23.23
N GLU A 532 -11.89 -10.43 23.91
CA GLU A 532 -11.55 -9.40 24.89
C GLU A 532 -10.68 -9.99 26.01
N LEU A 533 -9.41 -9.57 26.05
CA LEU A 533 -8.48 -9.85 27.12
C LEU A 533 -8.53 -8.70 28.11
N GLU A 534 -8.53 -9.00 29.40
CA GLU A 534 -8.56 -7.98 30.45
C GLU A 534 -7.24 -7.93 31.20
N TYR A 535 -6.82 -6.72 31.58
CA TYR A 535 -5.69 -6.53 32.48
C TYR A 535 -6.09 -6.73 33.94
N PHE A 536 -5.32 -7.51 34.69
CA PHE A 536 -5.63 -7.88 36.08
C PHE A 536 -5.04 -6.94 37.15
N GLY A 537 -4.38 -5.85 36.73
CA GLY A 537 -3.76 -4.90 37.66
C GLY A 537 -2.28 -5.19 37.91
N CYS A 538 -1.61 -4.18 38.48
CA CYS A 538 -0.20 -4.26 38.83
C CYS A 538 -0.01 -5.19 40.04
N SER A 539 0.92 -6.15 39.93
CA SER A 539 1.25 -7.04 41.04
C SER A 539 1.87 -6.24 42.20
N PRO A 540 1.38 -6.39 43.45
CA PRO A 540 1.96 -5.71 44.61
C PRO A 540 3.43 -6.06 44.85
N LYS A 541 3.91 -7.19 44.33
CA LYS A 541 5.30 -7.66 44.48
C LYS A 541 6.29 -6.84 43.67
N ILE A 542 5.86 -6.19 42.58
CA ILE A 542 6.74 -5.47 41.65
C ILE A 542 7.56 -4.41 42.38
N ARG A 543 6.95 -3.68 43.31
CA ARG A 543 7.63 -2.66 44.12
C ARG A 543 8.83 -3.25 44.89
N GLY A 544 8.59 -4.32 45.64
CA GLY A 544 9.63 -4.97 46.45
C GLY A 544 10.75 -5.56 45.58
N LEU A 545 10.40 -6.17 44.46
CA LEU A 545 11.34 -6.73 43.50
C LEU A 545 12.22 -5.64 42.86
N LEU A 546 11.63 -4.52 42.41
CA LEU A 546 12.36 -3.38 41.87
C LEU A 546 13.29 -2.76 42.91
N SER A 547 12.79 -2.52 44.13
CA SER A 547 13.59 -1.98 45.23
C SER A 547 14.80 -2.85 45.52
N ARG A 548 14.62 -4.18 45.61
CA ARG A 548 15.72 -5.14 45.81
C ARG A 548 16.75 -5.08 44.67
N ARG A 549 16.29 -4.99 43.42
CA ARG A 549 17.15 -4.96 42.23
C ARG A 549 18.00 -3.69 42.14
N PHE A 550 17.43 -2.53 42.46
CA PHE A 550 18.15 -1.26 42.40
C PHE A 550 19.01 -0.99 43.65
N ARG A 551 18.65 -1.51 44.82
CA ARG A 551 19.41 -1.32 46.07
C ARG A 551 20.86 -1.80 45.98
N VAL A 552 21.14 -2.81 45.14
CA VAL A 552 22.45 -3.46 45.04
C VAL A 552 23.33 -2.85 43.94
N ARG A 553 22.82 -1.90 43.14
CA ARG A 553 23.59 -1.28 42.04
C ARG A 553 24.03 0.14 42.38
N GLU A 554 25.33 0.38 42.25
CA GLU A 554 25.92 1.72 42.40
C GLU A 554 25.81 2.58 41.12
N ASP A 555 25.79 1.94 39.94
CA ASP A 555 25.65 2.60 38.65
C ASP A 555 24.42 2.06 37.90
N ILE A 556 23.42 2.93 37.69
CA ILE A 556 22.17 2.61 37.01
C ILE A 556 22.16 3.36 35.67
N PRO A 557 22.09 2.65 34.53
CA PRO A 557 22.04 3.28 33.21
C PRO A 557 20.85 4.23 33.07
N ASN A 558 21.01 5.26 32.23
CA ASN A 558 19.92 6.22 31.95
C ASN A 558 18.74 5.54 31.24
N GLU A 559 18.97 4.46 30.53
CA GLU A 559 17.92 3.71 29.85
C GLU A 559 16.97 3.03 30.86
N ALA A 560 17.39 2.86 32.13
CA ALA A 560 16.57 2.28 33.20
C ALA A 560 15.58 3.27 33.84
N GLN A 561 15.57 4.55 33.43
CA GLN A 561 14.71 5.59 33.99
C GLN A 561 13.21 5.22 34.03
N PRO A 562 12.61 4.51 33.04
CA PRO A 562 11.22 4.08 33.16
C PRO A 562 10.94 3.15 34.34
N LEU A 563 11.87 2.25 34.67
CA LEU A 563 11.74 1.33 35.81
C LEU A 563 11.92 2.07 37.14
N ILE A 564 12.79 3.09 37.18
CA ILE A 564 12.94 3.97 38.33
C ILE A 564 11.66 4.79 38.53
N ASP A 565 11.11 5.36 37.46
CA ASP A 565 9.86 6.11 37.50
C ASP A 565 8.70 5.23 38.00
N LEU A 566 8.63 3.96 37.55
CA LEU A 566 7.66 3.00 38.07
C LEU A 566 7.85 2.76 39.58
N LEU A 567 9.09 2.52 40.03
CA LEU A 567 9.39 2.33 41.45
C LEU A 567 8.99 3.55 42.30
N GLU A 568 9.39 4.75 41.89
CA GLU A 568 9.06 6.00 42.59
C GLU A 568 7.55 6.30 42.59
N SER A 569 6.84 5.90 41.52
CA SER A 569 5.37 5.96 41.46
C SER A 569 4.72 5.05 42.50
N LEU A 570 5.22 3.82 42.61
CA LEU A 570 4.76 2.81 43.58
C LEU A 570 5.15 3.17 45.02
N ASP A 571 6.31 3.78 45.25
CA ASP A 571 6.71 4.30 46.56
C ASP A 571 5.84 5.48 46.98
N ALA A 572 5.53 6.41 46.05
CA ALA A 572 4.69 7.56 46.37
C ALA A 572 3.30 7.15 46.89
N ILE A 573 2.67 6.14 46.28
CA ILE A 573 1.37 5.64 46.74
C ILE A 573 1.49 4.88 48.07
N ASN A 574 2.52 4.07 48.27
CA ASN A 574 2.73 3.33 49.51
C ASN A 574 3.05 4.24 50.70
N GLU A 575 3.80 5.32 50.47
CA GLU A 575 4.16 6.31 51.49
C GLU A 575 3.07 7.38 51.67
N ASN A 576 1.97 7.31 50.91
CA ASN A 576 0.88 8.28 50.89
C ASN A 576 1.40 9.73 50.72
N ARG A 577 2.36 9.92 49.80
CA ARG A 577 2.96 11.22 49.47
C ARG A 577 2.63 11.63 48.04
N PRO A 578 2.65 12.94 47.71
CA PRO A 578 2.58 13.37 46.33
C PRO A 578 3.74 12.77 45.51
N PRO A 579 3.49 12.33 44.27
CA PRO A 579 4.54 11.86 43.39
C PRO A 579 5.55 12.96 43.05
N LYS A 580 6.81 12.58 42.87
CA LYS A 580 7.87 13.49 42.38
C LYS A 580 7.74 13.66 40.87
N ILE A 581 8.44 14.67 40.35
CA ILE A 581 8.60 14.85 38.89
C ILE A 581 9.38 13.65 38.34
N GLY A 582 8.74 12.91 37.43
CA GLY A 582 9.35 11.77 36.76
C GLY A 582 10.43 12.15 35.77
N LYS A 583 11.22 11.16 35.39
CA LYS A 583 12.42 11.32 34.55
C LYS A 583 12.12 11.10 33.07
N THR A 584 11.26 10.15 32.77
CA THR A 584 10.76 9.86 31.41
C THR A 584 9.57 10.73 31.04
N HIS A 585 8.72 11.05 32.02
CA HIS A 585 7.59 11.94 31.86
C HIS A 585 7.32 12.68 33.19
N PRO A 586 7.15 14.02 33.20
CA PRO A 586 7.05 14.79 34.45
C PRO A 586 5.92 14.33 35.38
N LEU A 587 4.80 13.90 34.80
CA LEU A 587 3.59 13.48 35.51
C LEU A 587 3.44 11.95 35.68
N VAL A 588 4.44 11.14 35.34
CA VAL A 588 4.33 9.67 35.37
C VAL A 588 3.86 9.11 36.72
N GLY A 589 4.32 9.70 37.82
CA GLY A 589 3.99 9.32 39.18
C GLY A 589 2.50 9.36 39.51
N TRP A 590 1.73 10.18 38.79
CA TRP A 590 0.28 10.28 38.98
C TRP A 590 -0.47 9.06 38.45
N LEU A 591 0.10 8.29 37.52
CA LEU A 591 -0.52 7.06 37.01
C LEU A 591 -0.75 5.99 38.10
N ALA A 592 0.01 6.03 39.20
CA ALA A 592 -0.19 5.12 40.34
C ALA A 592 -1.14 5.68 41.42
N GLN A 593 -1.53 6.95 41.32
CA GLN A 593 -2.39 7.63 42.30
C GLN A 593 -3.87 7.53 41.91
N PRO A 594 -4.80 7.48 42.89
CA PRO A 594 -6.23 7.59 42.61
C PRO A 594 -6.53 8.82 41.74
N SER A 595 -7.33 8.65 40.68
CA SER A 595 -7.59 9.72 39.69
C SER A 595 -8.31 10.93 40.31
N ASP A 596 -9.07 10.72 41.38
CA ASP A 596 -9.73 11.78 42.17
C ASP A 596 -8.74 12.68 42.93
N LYS A 597 -7.50 12.23 43.15
CA LYS A 597 -6.45 13.00 43.81
C LYS A 597 -5.55 13.76 42.84
N TRP A 598 -5.78 13.64 41.54
CA TRP A 598 -4.93 14.28 40.54
C TRP A 598 -5.17 15.81 40.54
N PRO A 599 -4.10 16.63 40.46
CA PRO A 599 -4.27 18.06 40.26
C PRO A 599 -4.69 18.35 38.82
N ASN A 600 -5.18 19.57 38.58
CA ASN A 600 -5.54 20.00 37.24
C ASN A 600 -4.27 20.18 36.38
N PHE A 601 -3.98 19.22 35.52
CA PHE A 601 -2.88 19.31 34.56
C PHE A 601 -3.28 20.12 33.33
N THR A 602 -2.31 20.82 32.74
CA THR A 602 -2.49 21.45 31.42
C THR A 602 -2.25 20.42 30.33
N THR A 603 -2.88 20.58 29.16
CA THR A 603 -2.62 19.71 28.00
C THR A 603 -1.14 19.69 27.61
N SER A 604 -0.46 20.84 27.69
CA SER A 604 0.97 20.95 27.42
C SER A 604 1.82 20.11 28.39
N SER A 605 1.46 20.07 29.68
CA SER A 605 2.16 19.25 30.67
C SER A 605 1.89 17.75 30.52
N MET A 606 0.73 17.36 29.97
CA MET A 606 0.40 15.96 29.70
C MET A 606 1.07 15.42 28.43
N LEU A 607 1.43 16.27 27.48
CA LEU A 607 2.06 15.88 26.21
C LEU A 607 3.60 15.86 26.27
N GLN A 608 4.19 16.16 27.42
CA GLN A 608 5.65 16.29 27.56
C GLN A 608 6.29 14.98 28.03
N GLY A 609 7.22 14.43 27.25
CA GLY A 609 7.99 13.24 27.63
C GLY A 609 7.49 11.99 26.92
N ASP A 610 7.43 10.85 27.62
CA ASP A 610 7.00 9.57 27.05
C ASP A 610 5.55 9.61 26.50
N ASN A 611 5.40 9.25 25.22
CA ASN A 611 4.11 9.28 24.52
C ASN A 611 3.08 8.29 25.06
N ASN A 612 3.52 7.13 25.59
CA ASN A 612 2.61 6.13 26.14
C ASN A 612 2.03 6.61 27.48
N VAL A 613 2.86 7.23 28.32
CA VAL A 613 2.42 7.89 29.55
C VAL A 613 1.48 9.06 29.24
N ALA A 614 1.85 9.90 28.27
CA ALA A 614 1.03 11.02 27.82
C ALA A 614 -0.37 10.58 27.38
N GLY A 615 -0.47 9.52 26.58
CA GLY A 615 -1.74 8.96 26.11
C GLY A 615 -2.66 8.51 27.24
N ARG A 616 -2.10 8.01 28.35
CA ARG A 616 -2.86 7.60 29.54
C ARG A 616 -3.34 8.79 30.36
N LEU A 617 -2.47 9.79 30.56
CA LEU A 617 -2.81 11.02 31.27
C LEU A 617 -3.96 11.78 30.59
N LEU A 618 -3.92 11.89 29.25
CA LEU A 618 -4.99 12.52 28.46
C LEU A 618 -6.34 11.82 28.61
N ARG A 619 -6.33 10.50 28.82
CA ARG A 619 -7.55 9.71 29.05
C ARG A 619 -8.04 9.75 30.50
N GLY A 620 -7.25 10.34 31.42
CA GLY A 620 -7.59 10.38 32.85
C GLY A 620 -7.62 9.01 33.51
N ILE A 621 -6.86 8.03 33.00
CA ILE A 621 -6.87 6.66 33.51
C ILE A 621 -5.68 6.40 34.44
N SER A 622 -5.98 5.88 35.63
CA SER A 622 -5.02 5.49 36.65
C SER A 622 -4.92 3.97 36.79
N GLY A 623 -3.73 3.48 37.08
CA GLY A 623 -3.49 2.09 37.48
C GLY A 623 -3.70 1.81 38.96
N PHE A 624 -4.20 2.77 39.73
CA PHE A 624 -4.46 2.59 41.15
C PHE A 624 -5.50 1.48 41.42
N HIS A 625 -5.16 0.59 42.36
CA HIS A 625 -6.08 -0.31 43.03
C HIS A 625 -5.61 -0.58 44.46
N GLU A 626 -6.50 -1.01 45.35
CA GLU A 626 -6.20 -1.19 46.78
C GLU A 626 -5.02 -2.14 47.06
N GLY A 627 -4.79 -3.11 46.18
CA GLY A 627 -3.66 -4.03 46.27
C GLY A 627 -2.29 -3.33 46.28
N LEU A 628 -2.17 -2.13 45.71
CA LEU A 628 -0.92 -1.36 45.71
C LEU A 628 -0.56 -0.76 47.08
N LEU A 629 -1.53 -0.67 48.00
CA LEU A 629 -1.32 -0.19 49.37
C LEU A 629 -0.80 -1.29 50.31
N SER A 630 -0.76 -2.54 49.84
CA SER A 630 -0.36 -3.66 50.68
C SER A 630 1.16 -3.69 50.88
N ASN A 631 1.58 -3.50 52.14
CA ASN A 631 2.94 -3.83 52.60
C ASN A 631 3.05 -5.35 52.75
N VAL A 632 3.03 -6.11 51.66
CA VAL A 632 3.44 -7.51 51.75
C VAL A 632 4.96 -7.52 51.90
N ALA A 633 5.42 -7.47 53.15
CA ALA A 633 6.80 -7.74 53.50
C ALA A 633 7.10 -9.18 53.11
N PHE A 634 7.94 -9.36 52.08
CA PHE A 634 8.48 -10.67 51.74
C PHE A 634 9.92 -10.74 52.23
N GLU A 635 10.17 -11.73 53.09
CA GLU A 635 11.49 -12.20 53.55
C GLU A 635 12.38 -12.68 52.40
#